data_AF-A0A9P5E3T9-F1
#
_entry.id   AF-A0A9P5E3T9-F1
#
_cell.length_a   1.000
_cell.length_b   1.000
_cell.length_c   1.000
_cell.angle_alpha   90.00
_cell.angle_beta   90.00
_cell.angle_gamma   90.00
#
_symmetry.space_group_name_H-M   'P 1'
#
loop_
_entity.id
_entity.type
_entity.pdbx_description
1 polymer ?
#
loop_
_entity_poly.entity_id
_entity_poly.type
_entity_poly.pdbx_seq_one_letter_code
_entity_poly.pdbx_strand_id
1 'polypeptide(L)'
;MVPKFIRGINPKSNQPYPDEDAPATEEQLKNDFVDYWGKRLQSDIAFRKHNTYNELMTQFWEDSDIVLQTYAVADGQTVPRNKQKDWFRSDLRFISVIFPADAKHSRKSKAPIASVSWAPWFVLIAASSAIHSEKDILHIMSWSRDDGQFRYYAHGWVYLCSSIDAFDAPGKAYLGPLNGHVNGGIVMKEIHKPWMHWLVGGQGVTDLLSLELAKELMETPWLRHAGLPPLYGASVGSGETFERIVLNSVRVWFASRCRKDFMGAKGETETCPRNIQRWVAHFFLTTNINIAATSNITVYLEKANIVPSDHFFNYEMLRGYGDLLPNRNIHDKKWLAAHILEEPPAALTKWNESRFEGAEHLYYTQEDWFKSYSIKSFRYDALTYLWASRELKLCTLQEVANAKDAQLIVPEKTLAGGIFMGTLENGTQNFNGGGQVNFAVQQWGEGDNPWVILQSSVDDAHGVWTAQKMFLGDDRNAARCQLFSEKTFNALQMVDSWNTIYSWRRLKLIQCIPVAAELVETPTKDPVNGKDVYTYDLEKNFIDAVRKTVSGQGELEGLEKEWPEAEFLLNLERPLIEHQMRIQKYTSRAVEYLTDSAGILNYLKLTESRRRMFRPMSMNFFVSNIPYCLSMPTDHPWLEMTEEATVQSIPERGREVLKGWLQSLAGADPKIVPQYKELQEINDMIKDNVKYGTVGLPVSLLPKPSTMRMACQRFIAVTNPETSERPHSCPFLAGEHLASSHTAVEA
;
A
#
# COMPACT_ATOMS: atom_id res chain seq x y z
N MET A 1 -13.89 -43.54 6.74
CA MET A 1 -14.70 -42.41 7.25
C MET A 1 -13.86 -41.16 7.04
N VAL A 2 -14.28 -40.30 6.12
CA VAL A 2 -13.55 -39.07 5.76
C VAL A 2 -13.78 -38.03 6.87
N PRO A 3 -12.74 -37.42 7.46
CA PRO A 3 -12.94 -36.33 8.41
C PRO A 3 -13.51 -35.13 7.66
N LYS A 4 -14.73 -34.71 8.00
CA LYS A 4 -15.30 -33.43 7.55
C LYS A 4 -14.78 -32.32 8.45
N PHE A 5 -13.98 -31.42 7.92
CA PHE A 5 -13.66 -30.17 8.61
C PHE A 5 -14.84 -29.21 8.50
N ILE A 6 -15.28 -28.65 9.64
CA ILE A 6 -16.46 -27.80 9.74
C ILE A 6 -16.01 -26.35 9.90
N ARG A 7 -16.22 -25.50 8.88
CA ARG A 7 -16.06 -24.03 9.02
C ARG A 7 -17.35 -23.38 9.47
N GLY A 8 -17.57 -23.47 10.77
CA GLY A 8 -18.69 -22.82 11.43
C GLY A 8 -20.03 -23.44 11.09
N ILE A 9 -21.00 -23.02 11.88
CA ILE A 9 -22.36 -23.51 11.86
C ILE A 9 -23.23 -22.40 11.29
N ASN A 10 -24.11 -22.72 10.33
CA ASN A 10 -25.16 -21.81 9.89
C ASN A 10 -26.02 -21.46 11.12
N PRO A 11 -26.06 -20.20 11.56
CA PRO A 11 -26.66 -19.83 12.84
C PRO A 11 -28.18 -20.01 12.86
N LYS A 12 -28.83 -20.10 11.69
CA LYS A 12 -30.27 -20.36 11.58
C LYS A 12 -30.59 -21.85 11.60
N SER A 13 -29.79 -22.67 10.92
CA SER A 13 -30.06 -24.11 10.78
C SER A 13 -29.28 -24.99 11.75
N ASN A 14 -28.31 -24.43 12.47
CA ASN A 14 -27.35 -25.13 13.31
C ASN A 14 -26.58 -26.27 12.59
N GLN A 15 -26.55 -26.24 11.25
CA GLN A 15 -25.84 -27.21 10.43
C GLN A 15 -24.48 -26.66 9.94
N PRO A 16 -23.49 -27.54 9.69
CA PRO A 16 -22.27 -27.15 8.99
C PRO A 16 -22.62 -26.50 7.65
N TYR A 17 -21.91 -25.43 7.27
CA TYR A 17 -21.94 -25.00 5.87
C TYR A 17 -21.39 -26.15 5.00
N PRO A 18 -22.08 -26.54 3.91
CA PRO A 18 -21.53 -27.51 2.97
C PRO A 18 -20.30 -26.92 2.29
N ASP A 19 -19.19 -27.66 2.34
CA ASP A 19 -17.89 -27.31 1.77
C ASP A 19 -17.71 -28.12 0.47
N GLU A 20 -18.32 -27.65 -0.61
CA GLU A 20 -18.16 -28.23 -1.95
C GLU A 20 -17.65 -27.13 -2.89
N ASP A 21 -16.50 -27.37 -3.54
CA ASP A 21 -16.03 -26.55 -4.66
C ASP A 21 -17.14 -26.51 -5.72
N ALA A 22 -17.75 -25.35 -5.91
CA ALA A 22 -18.70 -25.16 -6.98
C ALA A 22 -17.92 -25.07 -8.31
N PRO A 23 -18.18 -25.95 -9.29
CA PRO A 23 -17.66 -25.76 -10.63
C PRO A 23 -18.07 -24.38 -11.15
N ALA A 24 -17.17 -23.71 -11.87
CA ALA A 24 -17.50 -22.45 -12.51
C ALA A 24 -18.70 -22.67 -13.45
N THR A 25 -19.72 -21.83 -13.34
CA THR A 25 -20.87 -21.85 -14.24
C THR A 25 -20.43 -21.42 -15.65
N GLU A 26 -21.21 -21.78 -16.68
CA GLU A 26 -20.92 -21.31 -18.05
C GLU A 26 -20.85 -19.79 -18.15
N GLU A 27 -21.68 -19.10 -17.37
CA GLU A 27 -21.67 -17.64 -17.28
C GLU A 27 -20.38 -17.11 -16.66
N GLN A 28 -19.89 -17.72 -15.57
CA GLN A 28 -18.62 -17.36 -14.96
C GLN A 28 -17.45 -17.62 -15.92
N LEU A 29 -17.43 -18.75 -16.62
CA LEU A 29 -16.38 -19.01 -17.63
C LEU A 29 -16.39 -17.95 -18.74
N LYS A 30 -17.57 -17.50 -19.16
CA LYS A 30 -17.73 -16.47 -20.19
C LYS A 30 -17.33 -15.07 -19.71
N ASN A 31 -17.59 -14.73 -18.45
CA ASN A 31 -17.41 -13.36 -17.94
C ASN A 31 -16.07 -13.18 -17.20
N ASP A 32 -15.67 -14.17 -16.42
CA ASP A 32 -14.54 -14.09 -15.50
C ASP A 32 -13.26 -14.71 -16.05
N PHE A 33 -13.31 -15.66 -17.01
CA PHE A 33 -12.13 -16.35 -17.53
C PHE A 33 -11.68 -15.83 -18.91
N VAL A 34 -11.79 -14.52 -19.16
CA VAL A 34 -11.54 -13.92 -20.49
C VAL A 34 -10.13 -13.35 -20.69
N ASP A 35 -9.33 -13.27 -19.63
CA ASP A 35 -7.90 -12.96 -19.70
C ASP A 35 -7.10 -14.13 -20.29
N TYR A 36 -5.80 -13.90 -20.52
CA TYR A 36 -4.91 -14.93 -21.04
C TYR A 36 -4.90 -16.20 -20.18
N TRP A 37 -4.82 -16.05 -18.85
CA TRP A 37 -4.78 -17.20 -17.95
C TRP A 37 -6.10 -17.97 -17.96
N GLY A 38 -7.22 -17.26 -17.81
CA GLY A 38 -8.56 -17.85 -17.86
C GLY A 38 -8.84 -18.57 -19.18
N LYS A 39 -8.50 -17.97 -20.33
CA LYS A 39 -8.66 -18.60 -21.65
C LYS A 39 -7.83 -19.86 -21.80
N ARG A 40 -6.59 -19.88 -21.29
CA ARG A 40 -5.73 -21.07 -21.30
C ARG A 40 -6.28 -22.16 -20.40
N LEU A 41 -6.75 -21.81 -19.19
CA LEU A 41 -7.49 -22.74 -18.34
C LEU A 41 -8.71 -23.30 -19.05
N GLN A 42 -9.47 -22.52 -19.83
CA GLN A 42 -10.65 -23.03 -20.54
C GLN A 42 -10.32 -23.99 -21.69
N SER A 43 -9.23 -23.75 -22.43
CA SER A 43 -8.95 -24.42 -23.71
C SER A 43 -7.90 -25.53 -23.63
N ASP A 44 -6.97 -25.48 -22.67
CA ASP A 44 -5.83 -26.38 -22.60
C ASP A 44 -5.95 -27.36 -21.42
N ILE A 45 -6.35 -28.59 -21.71
CA ILE A 45 -6.48 -29.66 -20.73
C ILE A 45 -5.12 -30.07 -20.16
N ALA A 46 -4.04 -29.98 -20.94
CA ALA A 46 -2.71 -30.32 -20.46
C ALA A 46 -2.20 -29.27 -19.46
N PHE A 47 -2.48 -27.99 -19.74
CA PHE A 47 -2.15 -26.89 -18.84
C PHE A 47 -2.77 -27.04 -17.44
N ARG A 48 -4.02 -27.51 -17.37
CA ARG A 48 -4.70 -27.79 -16.09
C ARG A 48 -4.04 -28.90 -15.25
N LYS A 49 -3.17 -29.72 -15.84
CA LYS A 49 -2.51 -30.83 -15.15
C LYS A 49 -1.21 -30.40 -14.46
N HIS A 50 -0.70 -29.20 -14.73
CA HIS A 50 0.46 -28.70 -14.01
C HIS A 50 0.09 -28.48 -12.55
N ASN A 51 0.81 -29.11 -11.64
CA ASN A 51 0.55 -28.98 -10.20
C ASN A 51 1.67 -28.25 -9.48
N THR A 52 2.86 -28.17 -10.11
CA THR A 52 4.04 -27.57 -9.49
C THR A 52 4.45 -26.28 -10.20
N TYR A 53 5.10 -25.40 -9.45
CA TYR A 53 5.64 -24.15 -10.00
C TYR A 53 6.69 -24.43 -11.08
N ASN A 54 7.55 -25.44 -10.88
CA ASN A 54 8.57 -25.81 -11.86
C ASN A 54 7.98 -26.28 -13.20
N GLU A 55 6.92 -27.09 -13.19
CA GLU A 55 6.26 -27.55 -14.41
C GLU A 55 5.73 -26.38 -15.22
N LEU A 56 5.02 -25.45 -14.56
CA LEU A 56 4.50 -24.24 -15.20
C LEU A 56 5.62 -23.39 -15.79
N MET A 57 6.65 -23.09 -14.99
CA MET A 57 7.73 -22.22 -15.44
C MET A 57 8.55 -22.85 -16.57
N THR A 58 8.75 -24.17 -16.53
CA THR A 58 9.41 -24.91 -17.60
C THR A 58 8.62 -24.81 -18.90
N GLN A 59 7.30 -24.98 -18.86
CA GLN A 59 6.45 -24.81 -20.04
C GLN A 59 6.57 -23.40 -20.65
N PHE A 60 6.48 -22.35 -19.83
CA PHE A 60 6.63 -20.97 -20.31
C PHE A 60 8.05 -20.65 -20.77
N TRP A 61 9.06 -21.28 -20.16
CA TRP A 61 10.44 -21.15 -20.54
C TRP A 61 10.74 -21.81 -21.88
N GLU A 62 10.07 -22.91 -22.23
CA GLU A 62 10.28 -23.60 -23.51
C GLU A 62 9.55 -22.93 -24.67
N ASP A 63 8.50 -22.17 -24.39
CA ASP A 63 7.74 -21.42 -25.38
C ASP A 63 8.52 -20.22 -25.93
N SER A 64 8.76 -20.20 -27.26
CA SER A 64 9.52 -19.13 -27.93
C SER A 64 8.75 -17.82 -28.03
N ASP A 65 7.43 -17.88 -27.93
CA ASP A 65 6.53 -16.73 -28.05
C ASP A 65 6.27 -16.08 -26.68
N ILE A 66 6.99 -16.51 -25.65
CA ILE A 66 6.86 -16.07 -24.28
C ILE A 66 8.20 -15.55 -23.77
N VAL A 67 8.13 -14.47 -23.00
CA VAL A 67 9.23 -14.02 -22.16
C VAL A 67 8.87 -14.31 -20.71
N LEU A 68 9.77 -15.03 -20.04
CA LEU A 68 9.72 -15.32 -18.61
C LEU A 68 10.83 -14.56 -17.89
N GLN A 69 10.46 -13.78 -16.87
CA GLN A 69 11.40 -13.15 -15.96
C GLN A 69 11.05 -13.53 -14.52
N THR A 70 11.98 -14.12 -13.79
CA THR A 70 11.77 -14.48 -12.39
C THR A 70 12.47 -13.50 -11.46
N TYR A 71 11.83 -13.17 -10.36
CA TYR A 71 12.33 -12.36 -9.26
C TYR A 71 12.26 -13.17 -7.98
N ALA A 72 13.08 -12.82 -7.00
CA ALA A 72 13.13 -13.55 -5.74
C ALA A 72 13.15 -12.59 -4.55
N VAL A 73 12.36 -12.91 -3.53
CA VAL A 73 12.21 -12.16 -2.29
C VAL A 73 12.40 -13.11 -1.12
N ALA A 74 13.20 -12.73 -0.13
CA ALA A 74 13.53 -13.56 1.01
C ALA A 74 13.16 -12.88 2.33
N ASP A 75 12.26 -13.52 3.09
CA ASP A 75 12.02 -13.16 4.48
C ASP A 75 13.24 -13.51 5.33
N GLY A 76 13.69 -12.59 6.18
CA GLY A 76 14.88 -12.81 6.99
C GLY A 76 16.20 -12.71 6.24
N GLN A 77 16.22 -12.22 4.99
CA GLN A 77 17.46 -11.97 4.23
C GLN A 77 18.48 -11.12 4.99
N THR A 78 18.01 -10.22 5.84
CA THR A 78 18.85 -9.37 6.69
C THR A 78 19.59 -10.12 7.80
N VAL A 79 19.34 -11.42 7.94
CA VAL A 79 19.99 -12.33 8.89
C VAL A 79 20.78 -13.39 8.10
N PRO A 80 22.10 -13.23 7.93
CA PRO A 80 22.96 -14.25 7.33
C PRO A 80 22.82 -15.60 8.06
N ARG A 81 22.81 -16.72 7.33
CA ARG A 81 22.58 -18.05 7.94
C ARG A 81 23.55 -18.43 9.04
N ASN A 82 24.80 -18.01 8.97
CA ASN A 82 25.76 -18.21 10.07
C ASN A 82 25.41 -17.44 11.36
N LYS A 83 24.46 -16.50 11.30
CA LYS A 83 23.86 -15.79 12.44
C LYS A 83 22.40 -16.21 12.70
N GLN A 84 21.82 -17.05 11.84
CA GLN A 84 20.49 -17.59 12.05
C GLN A 84 20.54 -18.59 13.20
N LYS A 85 19.52 -18.54 14.08
CA LYS A 85 19.37 -19.56 15.11
C LYS A 85 18.79 -20.83 14.46
N ASP A 86 19.01 -22.00 15.03
CA ASP A 86 18.59 -23.27 14.43
C ASP A 86 17.07 -23.37 14.20
N TRP A 87 16.29 -22.63 14.99
CA TRP A 87 14.83 -22.51 14.84
C TRP A 87 14.38 -21.40 13.89
N PHE A 88 15.30 -20.52 13.46
CA PHE A 88 14.98 -19.43 12.55
C PHE A 88 14.71 -19.98 11.16
N ARG A 89 13.65 -19.47 10.53
CA ARG A 89 13.27 -19.85 9.18
C ARG A 89 13.32 -18.61 8.31
N SER A 90 14.18 -18.66 7.29
CA SER A 90 14.13 -17.69 6.20
C SER A 90 13.29 -18.28 5.08
N ASP A 91 12.27 -17.54 4.64
CA ASP A 91 11.38 -17.99 3.57
C ASP A 91 11.79 -17.31 2.26
N LEU A 92 12.24 -18.11 1.30
CA LEU A 92 12.46 -17.64 -0.07
C LEU A 92 11.17 -17.83 -0.88
N ARG A 93 10.78 -16.78 -1.61
CA ARG A 93 9.65 -16.80 -2.55
C ARG A 93 10.08 -16.30 -3.92
N PHE A 94 9.47 -16.88 -4.94
CA PHE A 94 9.66 -16.46 -6.33
C PHE A 94 8.43 -15.71 -6.84
N ILE A 95 8.69 -14.72 -7.69
CA ILE A 95 7.67 -14.03 -8.47
C ILE A 95 8.11 -14.10 -9.93
N SER A 96 7.38 -14.84 -10.76
CA SER A 96 7.60 -14.86 -12.20
C SER A 96 6.64 -13.93 -12.91
N VAL A 97 7.17 -13.13 -13.82
CA VAL A 97 6.42 -12.27 -14.73
C VAL A 97 6.52 -12.87 -16.13
N ILE A 98 5.36 -13.10 -16.73
CA ILE A 98 5.19 -13.75 -18.03
C ILE A 98 4.44 -12.79 -18.94
N PHE A 99 4.93 -12.57 -20.15
CA PHE A 99 4.29 -11.75 -21.17
C PHE A 99 4.69 -12.23 -22.57
N PRO A 100 3.92 -11.89 -23.62
CA PRO A 100 4.21 -12.38 -24.97
C PRO A 100 5.54 -11.81 -25.48
N ALA A 101 6.23 -12.54 -26.36
CA ALA A 101 7.38 -12.03 -27.07
C ALA A 101 6.95 -11.21 -28.31
N ASP A 102 7.74 -10.21 -28.68
CA ASP A 102 7.62 -9.49 -29.95
C ASP A 102 9.01 -9.18 -30.55
N ALA A 103 9.03 -8.48 -31.68
CA ALA A 103 10.28 -8.12 -32.37
C ALA A 103 11.26 -7.27 -31.52
N LYS A 104 10.76 -6.51 -30.55
CA LYS A 104 11.53 -5.65 -29.64
C LYS A 104 11.77 -6.30 -28.28
N HIS A 105 10.97 -7.30 -27.92
CA HIS A 105 10.90 -7.93 -26.61
C HIS A 105 11.01 -9.45 -26.81
N SER A 106 12.23 -9.97 -26.83
CA SER A 106 12.44 -11.41 -27.00
C SER A 106 13.31 -11.98 -25.88
N ARG A 107 13.19 -13.28 -25.66
CA ARG A 107 14.04 -14.05 -24.74
C ARG A 107 15.54 -13.94 -25.05
N LYS A 108 15.91 -13.60 -26.29
CA LYS A 108 17.31 -13.39 -26.70
C LYS A 108 17.85 -12.02 -26.29
N SER A 109 16.99 -11.10 -25.84
CA SER A 109 17.44 -9.82 -25.29
C SER A 109 18.31 -10.05 -24.05
N LYS A 110 19.49 -9.43 -24.04
CA LYS A 110 20.39 -9.47 -22.87
C LYS A 110 19.93 -8.58 -21.72
N ALA A 111 19.09 -7.59 -22.00
CA ALA A 111 18.58 -6.66 -21.00
C ALA A 111 17.21 -7.13 -20.50
N PRO A 112 16.98 -7.14 -19.17
CA PRO A 112 15.66 -7.44 -18.64
C PRO A 112 14.67 -6.35 -19.05
N ILE A 113 13.45 -6.78 -19.37
CA ILE A 113 12.35 -5.87 -19.71
C ILE A 113 11.85 -5.22 -18.43
N ALA A 114 11.79 -3.90 -18.43
CA ALA A 114 11.44 -3.08 -17.27
C ALA A 114 10.04 -2.45 -17.38
N SER A 115 9.27 -2.81 -18.41
CA SER A 115 7.92 -2.30 -18.61
C SER A 115 7.05 -3.36 -19.29
N VAL A 116 5.83 -3.50 -18.79
CA VAL A 116 4.79 -4.38 -19.35
C VAL A 116 3.66 -3.60 -20.03
N SER A 117 3.76 -2.26 -20.08
CA SER A 117 2.68 -1.39 -20.57
C SER A 117 2.33 -1.56 -22.05
N TRP A 118 3.24 -2.11 -22.84
CA TRP A 118 3.03 -2.42 -24.25
C TRP A 118 2.27 -3.73 -24.46
N ALA A 119 2.39 -4.67 -23.52
CA ALA A 119 1.91 -6.03 -23.69
C ALA A 119 0.37 -6.08 -23.66
N PRO A 120 -0.27 -6.87 -24.55
CA PRO A 120 -1.72 -7.07 -24.52
C PRO A 120 -2.18 -7.81 -23.25
N TRP A 121 -1.31 -8.62 -22.67
CA TRP A 121 -1.53 -9.33 -21.42
C TRP A 121 -0.19 -9.58 -20.72
N PHE A 122 -0.23 -9.77 -19.41
CA PHE A 122 0.89 -10.30 -18.64
C PHE A 122 0.37 -11.06 -17.42
N VAL A 123 1.16 -11.99 -16.90
CA VAL A 123 0.81 -12.82 -15.74
C VAL A 123 1.93 -12.74 -14.71
N LEU A 124 1.56 -12.57 -13.44
CA LEU A 124 2.46 -12.71 -12.31
C LEU A 124 2.09 -13.96 -11.53
N ILE A 125 3.09 -14.76 -11.19
CA ILE A 125 2.92 -16.01 -10.43
C ILE A 125 3.86 -15.96 -9.24
N ALA A 126 3.29 -15.99 -8.05
CA ALA A 126 4.01 -16.07 -6.79
C ALA A 126 4.01 -17.50 -6.26
N ALA A 127 5.17 -18.02 -5.87
CA ALA A 127 5.35 -19.36 -5.33
C ALA A 127 6.42 -19.38 -4.23
N SER A 128 6.45 -20.44 -3.41
CA SER A 128 7.56 -20.69 -2.49
C SER A 128 8.82 -21.13 -3.24
N SER A 129 9.92 -21.30 -2.50
CA SER A 129 11.15 -21.89 -3.03
C SER A 129 11.07 -23.40 -3.27
N ALA A 130 10.06 -24.11 -2.73
CA ALA A 130 9.83 -25.52 -2.99
C ALA A 130 9.16 -25.70 -4.36
N ILE A 131 9.95 -25.53 -5.43
CA ILE A 131 9.43 -25.40 -6.80
C ILE A 131 8.73 -26.67 -7.33
N HIS A 132 9.02 -27.83 -6.75
CA HIS A 132 8.34 -29.10 -7.05
C HIS A 132 7.16 -29.40 -6.12
N SER A 133 6.85 -28.53 -5.17
CA SER A 133 5.71 -28.71 -4.30
C SER A 133 4.41 -28.52 -5.09
N GLU A 134 3.54 -29.52 -5.02
CA GLU A 134 2.17 -29.40 -5.51
C GLU A 134 1.31 -28.51 -4.60
N LYS A 135 1.81 -28.06 -3.44
CA LYS A 135 1.03 -27.34 -2.43
C LYS A 135 1.38 -25.85 -2.36
N ASP A 136 2.51 -25.43 -2.94
CA ASP A 136 3.10 -24.12 -2.67
C ASP A 136 3.08 -23.12 -3.86
N ILE A 137 2.21 -23.34 -4.84
CA ILE A 137 1.82 -22.26 -5.76
C ILE A 137 0.90 -21.33 -4.98
N LEU A 138 1.36 -20.11 -4.70
CA LEU A 138 0.64 -19.22 -3.80
C LEU A 138 -0.49 -18.48 -4.54
N HIS A 139 -0.14 -17.64 -5.52
CA HIS A 139 -1.13 -16.79 -6.20
C HIS A 139 -0.72 -16.49 -7.64
N ILE A 140 -1.73 -16.30 -8.48
CA ILE A 140 -1.59 -15.89 -9.87
C ILE A 140 -2.41 -14.62 -10.08
N MET A 141 -1.82 -13.64 -10.77
CA MET A 141 -2.48 -12.41 -11.15
C MET A 141 -2.28 -12.18 -12.65
N SER A 142 -3.35 -12.14 -13.43
CA SER A 142 -3.30 -11.93 -14.87
C SER A 142 -3.92 -10.60 -15.26
N TRP A 143 -3.17 -9.78 -15.96
CA TRP A 143 -3.63 -8.55 -16.59
C TRP A 143 -4.14 -8.81 -18.00
N SER A 144 -5.25 -8.18 -18.33
CA SER A 144 -5.78 -8.11 -19.68
C SER A 144 -5.94 -6.64 -20.09
N ARG A 145 -5.33 -6.26 -21.21
CA ARG A 145 -5.43 -4.90 -21.76
C ARG A 145 -6.81 -4.62 -22.37
N ASP A 146 -7.47 -5.65 -22.90
CA ASP A 146 -8.73 -5.53 -23.64
C ASP A 146 -9.86 -5.00 -22.75
N ASP A 147 -9.95 -5.52 -21.52
CA ASP A 147 -10.91 -5.08 -20.51
C ASP A 147 -10.25 -4.31 -19.36
N GLY A 148 -8.92 -4.17 -19.40
CA GLY A 148 -8.13 -3.29 -18.54
C GLY A 148 -8.30 -3.57 -17.05
N GLN A 149 -8.24 -4.85 -16.66
CA GLN A 149 -8.34 -5.30 -15.28
C GLN A 149 -7.42 -6.50 -14.99
N PHE A 150 -7.03 -6.63 -13.73
CA PHE A 150 -6.41 -7.86 -13.21
C PHE A 150 -7.46 -8.87 -12.80
N ARG A 151 -7.15 -10.15 -13.01
CA ARG A 151 -7.86 -11.31 -12.47
C ARG A 151 -6.94 -12.12 -11.58
N TYR A 152 -7.49 -12.61 -10.49
CA TYR A 152 -6.75 -13.28 -9.45
C TYR A 152 -7.16 -14.75 -9.37
N TYR A 153 -6.17 -15.62 -9.35
CA TYR A 153 -6.35 -17.06 -9.23
C TYR A 153 -5.47 -17.61 -8.10
N ALA A 154 -5.88 -18.72 -7.52
CA ALA A 154 -5.13 -19.47 -6.52
C ALA A 154 -4.78 -20.87 -7.02
N HIS A 155 -4.05 -21.61 -6.18
CA HIS A 155 -3.79 -23.04 -6.37
C HIS A 155 -5.08 -23.82 -6.68
N GLY A 156 -4.96 -24.88 -7.48
CA GLY A 156 -6.11 -25.65 -7.97
C GLY A 156 -6.94 -24.94 -9.03
N TRP A 157 -6.41 -23.86 -9.64
CA TRP A 157 -7.05 -23.09 -10.70
C TRP A 157 -8.34 -22.39 -10.28
N VAL A 158 -8.45 -22.07 -8.99
CA VAL A 158 -9.61 -21.37 -8.44
C VAL A 158 -9.54 -19.90 -8.82
N TYR A 159 -10.58 -19.39 -9.49
CA TYR A 159 -10.78 -17.96 -9.67
C TYR A 159 -11.22 -17.33 -8.35
N LEU A 160 -10.51 -16.27 -7.94
CA LEU A 160 -10.80 -15.55 -6.70
C LEU A 160 -11.73 -14.36 -6.96
N CYS A 161 -11.35 -13.48 -7.89
CA CYS A 161 -12.10 -12.28 -8.28
C CYS A 161 -11.32 -11.43 -9.30
N SER A 162 -11.94 -10.31 -9.70
CA SER A 162 -11.33 -9.26 -10.52
C SER A 162 -10.90 -8.08 -9.66
N SER A 163 -9.88 -7.35 -10.11
CA SER A 163 -9.50 -6.03 -9.54
C SER A 163 -10.64 -5.01 -9.53
N ILE A 164 -11.67 -5.21 -10.36
CA ILE A 164 -12.86 -4.36 -10.34
C ILE A 164 -13.65 -4.54 -9.04
N ASP A 165 -13.78 -5.77 -8.55
CA ASP A 165 -14.52 -6.07 -7.31
C ASP A 165 -13.94 -5.31 -6.10
N ALA A 166 -12.62 -5.15 -6.05
CA ALA A 166 -11.93 -4.47 -4.95
C ALA A 166 -12.23 -2.95 -4.89
N PHE A 167 -12.62 -2.35 -6.01
CA PHE A 167 -12.75 -0.91 -6.15
C PHE A 167 -14.20 -0.46 -6.43
N ASP A 168 -15.05 -1.31 -7.02
CA ASP A 168 -16.41 -0.96 -7.46
C ASP A 168 -17.54 -1.57 -6.61
N ALA A 169 -17.33 -2.76 -6.03
CA ALA A 169 -18.47 -3.54 -5.53
C ALA A 169 -18.94 -3.12 -4.11
N PRO A 170 -20.22 -2.72 -3.93
CA PRO A 170 -20.78 -2.41 -2.61
C PRO A 170 -20.57 -3.57 -1.62
N GLY A 171 -20.00 -3.28 -0.45
CA GLY A 171 -19.69 -4.29 0.57
C GLY A 171 -18.48 -5.19 0.29
N LYS A 172 -17.93 -5.20 -0.94
CA LYS A 172 -16.66 -5.88 -1.28
C LYS A 172 -15.49 -4.92 -1.48
N ALA A 173 -15.80 -3.67 -1.72
CA ALA A 173 -14.80 -2.70 -2.07
C ALA A 173 -13.94 -2.42 -0.82
N TYR A 174 -12.61 -2.45 -0.99
CA TYR A 174 -11.57 -2.58 0.05
C TYR A 174 -11.35 -3.95 0.68
N LEU A 175 -12.15 -4.97 0.35
CA LEU A 175 -11.82 -6.34 0.75
C LEU A 175 -10.66 -6.92 -0.06
N GLY A 176 -10.25 -6.24 -1.14
CA GLY A 176 -9.19 -6.67 -2.03
C GLY A 176 -9.46 -8.06 -2.65
N PRO A 177 -8.70 -8.43 -3.67
CA PRO A 177 -8.66 -9.81 -4.13
C PRO A 177 -7.79 -10.69 -3.24
N LEU A 178 -6.77 -10.08 -2.63
CA LEU A 178 -5.73 -10.70 -1.81
C LEU A 178 -5.30 -9.72 -0.73
N ASN A 179 -4.81 -10.26 0.39
CA ASN A 179 -4.18 -9.45 1.45
C ASN A 179 -3.12 -8.53 0.84
N GLY A 180 -3.30 -7.22 1.01
CA GLY A 180 -2.35 -6.20 0.55
C GLY A 180 -2.64 -5.60 -0.82
N HIS A 181 -3.62 -6.10 -1.57
CA HIS A 181 -4.08 -5.57 -2.87
C HIS A 181 -5.42 -4.82 -2.73
N VAL A 182 -5.54 -3.98 -1.71
CA VAL A 182 -6.82 -3.43 -1.24
C VAL A 182 -7.60 -2.63 -2.29
N ASN A 183 -6.89 -1.99 -3.22
CA ASN A 183 -7.49 -1.24 -4.33
C ASN A 183 -7.70 -2.10 -5.59
N GLY A 184 -7.14 -3.32 -5.65
CA GLY A 184 -7.17 -4.20 -6.81
C GLY A 184 -6.00 -4.03 -7.78
N GLY A 185 -5.05 -3.14 -7.51
CA GLY A 185 -3.80 -3.00 -8.27
C GLY A 185 -2.71 -4.00 -7.85
N ILE A 186 -1.59 -4.01 -8.57
CA ILE A 186 -0.37 -4.70 -8.15
C ILE A 186 0.30 -3.94 -7.00
N VAL A 187 0.86 -4.66 -6.03
CA VAL A 187 1.49 -4.06 -4.84
C VAL A 187 2.83 -4.74 -4.59
N MET A 188 3.88 -3.94 -4.52
CA MET A 188 5.23 -4.34 -4.10
C MET A 188 5.50 -3.65 -2.76
N LYS A 189 5.64 -4.40 -1.66
CA LYS A 189 5.74 -3.79 -0.32
C LYS A 189 6.96 -2.90 -0.19
N GLU A 190 8.13 -3.33 -0.63
CA GLU A 190 9.31 -2.46 -0.78
C GLU A 190 9.39 -1.93 -2.19
N ILE A 191 8.73 -0.81 -2.47
CA ILE A 191 8.70 -0.28 -3.83
C ILE A 191 10.03 0.37 -4.21
N HIS A 192 10.71 1.04 -3.28
CA HIS A 192 11.95 1.77 -3.54
C HIS A 192 13.16 1.12 -2.87
N LYS A 193 14.34 1.43 -3.40
CA LYS A 193 15.64 1.06 -2.80
C LYS A 193 15.68 1.41 -1.29
N PRO A 194 16.31 0.59 -0.45
CA PRO A 194 17.30 -0.44 -0.79
C PRO A 194 16.73 -1.82 -1.18
N TRP A 195 15.40 -2.01 -1.22
CA TRP A 195 14.76 -3.31 -1.47
C TRP A 195 15.35 -4.42 -0.58
N MET A 196 15.31 -4.21 0.74
CA MET A 196 15.98 -5.01 1.76
C MET A 196 15.78 -6.53 1.64
N HIS A 197 14.60 -6.95 1.16
CA HIS A 197 14.23 -8.35 1.04
C HIS A 197 14.24 -8.84 -0.41
N TRP A 198 14.47 -7.96 -1.38
CA TRP A 198 14.59 -8.37 -2.78
C TRP A 198 16.04 -8.74 -3.06
N LEU A 199 16.22 -9.87 -3.72
CA LEU A 199 17.55 -10.33 -4.05
C LEU A 199 18.10 -9.50 -5.23
N VAL A 200 19.05 -8.61 -4.93
CA VAL A 200 19.70 -7.73 -5.91
C VAL A 200 21.09 -8.27 -6.22
N GLY A 201 21.32 -8.69 -7.47
CA GLY A 201 22.68 -8.93 -7.98
C GLY A 201 23.43 -10.14 -7.40
N GLY A 202 22.74 -11.14 -6.84
CA GLY A 202 23.33 -12.45 -6.54
C GLY A 202 24.27 -12.54 -5.33
N GLN A 203 24.31 -11.54 -4.44
CA GLN A 203 25.04 -11.67 -3.17
C GLN A 203 24.18 -12.41 -2.12
N GLY A 204 24.73 -13.48 -1.53
CA GLY A 204 24.24 -14.08 -0.28
C GLY A 204 23.04 -15.03 -0.36
N VAL A 205 22.49 -15.32 -1.55
CA VAL A 205 21.29 -16.17 -1.66
C VAL A 205 21.58 -17.62 -1.27
N THR A 206 22.70 -18.19 -1.73
CA THR A 206 23.11 -19.54 -1.36
C THR A 206 23.31 -19.69 0.15
N ASP A 207 23.70 -18.60 0.81
CA ASP A 207 23.88 -18.61 2.25
C ASP A 207 22.54 -18.78 2.96
N LEU A 208 21.41 -18.41 2.36
CA LEU A 208 20.07 -18.58 2.94
C LEU A 208 19.46 -19.97 2.68
N LEU A 209 19.98 -20.77 1.74
CA LEU A 209 19.34 -22.01 1.27
C LEU A 209 19.97 -23.26 1.86
N SER A 210 19.17 -24.29 2.15
CA SER A 210 19.71 -25.64 2.40
C SER A 210 20.51 -26.14 1.18
N LEU A 211 21.46 -27.05 1.41
CA LEU A 211 22.29 -27.58 0.33
C LEU A 211 21.44 -28.34 -0.70
N GLU A 212 20.41 -29.04 -0.23
CA GLU A 212 19.44 -29.77 -1.02
C GLU A 212 18.62 -28.82 -1.90
N LEU A 213 18.06 -27.76 -1.32
CA LEU A 213 17.28 -26.77 -2.06
C LEU A 213 18.16 -26.02 -3.07
N ALA A 214 19.39 -25.65 -2.68
CA ALA A 214 20.33 -25.04 -3.61
C ALA A 214 20.61 -25.97 -4.81
N LYS A 215 20.77 -27.28 -4.58
CA LYS A 215 20.97 -28.26 -5.65
C LYS A 215 19.75 -28.38 -6.57
N GLU A 216 18.55 -28.45 -6.02
CA GLU A 216 17.29 -28.48 -6.78
C GLU A 216 17.16 -27.26 -7.70
N LEU A 217 17.40 -26.07 -7.16
CA LEU A 217 17.34 -24.82 -7.93
C LEU A 217 18.46 -24.73 -9.00
N MET A 218 19.61 -25.39 -8.80
CA MET A 218 20.68 -25.48 -9.82
C MET A 218 20.30 -26.32 -11.04
N GLU A 219 19.44 -27.33 -10.86
CA GLU A 219 19.02 -28.22 -11.94
C GLU A 219 17.92 -27.58 -12.82
N THR A 220 17.36 -26.46 -12.37
CA THR A 220 16.21 -25.79 -12.98
C THR A 220 16.61 -24.86 -14.13
N PRO A 221 16.24 -25.16 -15.41
CA PRO A 221 16.75 -24.41 -16.57
C PRO A 221 16.36 -22.93 -16.63
N TRP A 222 15.19 -22.57 -16.10
CA TRP A 222 14.67 -21.20 -16.09
C TRP A 222 15.18 -20.34 -14.93
N LEU A 223 15.94 -20.93 -13.99
CA LEU A 223 16.64 -20.24 -12.89
C LEU A 223 18.16 -20.21 -13.08
N ARG A 224 18.67 -20.70 -14.21
CA ARG A 224 20.11 -20.76 -14.49
C ARG A 224 20.52 -19.85 -15.64
N HIS A 225 21.76 -19.35 -15.55
CA HIS A 225 22.56 -18.94 -16.71
C HIS A 225 23.80 -19.83 -16.82
N ALA A 226 24.21 -20.12 -18.05
CA ALA A 226 25.38 -20.95 -18.30
C ALA A 226 26.64 -20.29 -17.69
N GLY A 227 27.32 -21.00 -16.79
CA GLY A 227 28.57 -20.56 -16.16
C GLY A 227 28.42 -19.67 -14.93
N LEU A 228 27.19 -19.46 -14.42
CA LEU A 228 26.93 -18.70 -13.19
C LEU A 228 26.26 -19.58 -12.12
N PRO A 229 26.46 -19.28 -10.81
CA PRO A 229 25.71 -19.92 -9.73
C PRO A 229 24.19 -19.74 -9.91
N PRO A 230 23.36 -20.63 -9.33
CA PRO A 230 21.90 -20.48 -9.34
C PRO A 230 21.53 -19.13 -8.71
N LEU A 231 20.47 -18.49 -9.21
CA LEU A 231 19.97 -17.22 -8.68
C LEU A 231 20.98 -16.06 -8.77
N TYR A 232 22.05 -16.22 -9.56
CA TYR A 232 23.05 -15.20 -9.82
C TYR A 232 22.78 -14.44 -11.12
N GLY A 233 22.99 -13.13 -11.09
CA GLY A 233 22.93 -12.26 -12.27
C GLY A 233 21.59 -12.33 -13.01
N ALA A 234 21.63 -12.38 -14.34
CA ALA A 234 20.48 -12.27 -15.24
C ALA A 234 19.44 -13.42 -15.15
N SER A 235 19.61 -14.38 -14.24
CA SER A 235 18.69 -15.52 -14.04
C SER A 235 17.51 -15.14 -13.15
N VAL A 236 17.74 -14.15 -12.28
CA VAL A 236 16.73 -13.55 -11.41
C VAL A 236 16.85 -12.03 -11.52
N GLY A 237 15.75 -11.36 -11.83
CA GLY A 237 15.71 -9.91 -11.96
C GLY A 237 15.90 -9.20 -10.61
N SER A 238 16.37 -7.95 -10.67
CA SER A 238 16.54 -7.11 -9.48
C SER A 238 15.23 -6.47 -9.04
N GLY A 239 15.15 -6.11 -7.74
CA GLY A 239 14.09 -5.25 -7.20
C GLY A 239 13.90 -3.97 -8.01
N GLU A 240 14.97 -3.36 -8.53
CA GLU A 240 14.89 -2.18 -9.41
C GLU A 240 14.07 -2.42 -10.69
N THR A 241 14.30 -3.54 -11.36
CA THR A 241 13.57 -3.83 -12.59
C THR A 241 12.11 -4.16 -12.27
N PHE A 242 11.87 -4.87 -11.16
CA PHE A 242 10.52 -5.20 -10.71
C PHE A 242 9.74 -3.96 -10.30
N GLU A 243 10.37 -3.01 -9.59
CA GLU A 243 9.79 -1.70 -9.26
C GLU A 243 9.24 -1.04 -10.52
N ARG A 244 10.03 -0.97 -11.60
CA ARG A 244 9.57 -0.36 -12.86
C ARG A 244 8.39 -1.11 -13.50
N ILE A 245 8.33 -2.45 -13.39
CA ILE A 245 7.18 -3.24 -13.84
C ILE A 245 5.94 -2.88 -13.01
N VAL A 246 6.07 -2.81 -11.68
CA VAL A 246 4.99 -2.50 -10.74
C VAL A 246 4.45 -1.09 -11.00
N LEU A 247 5.31 -0.06 -11.06
CA LEU A 247 4.92 1.32 -11.32
C LEU A 247 4.19 1.48 -12.66
N ASN A 248 4.69 0.83 -13.72
CA ASN A 248 4.05 0.84 -15.02
C ASN A 248 2.69 0.14 -15.00
N SER A 249 2.59 -0.98 -14.28
CA SER A 249 1.36 -1.77 -14.14
C SER A 249 0.28 -0.99 -13.37
N VAL A 250 0.64 -0.35 -12.26
CA VAL A 250 -0.26 0.54 -11.50
C VAL A 250 -0.74 1.68 -12.38
N ARG A 251 0.14 2.32 -13.15
CA ARG A 251 -0.22 3.40 -14.08
C ARG A 251 -1.24 2.96 -15.13
N VAL A 252 -1.03 1.82 -15.81
CA VAL A 252 -1.99 1.35 -16.84
C VAL A 252 -3.30 0.90 -16.22
N TRP A 253 -3.26 0.34 -15.01
CA TRP A 253 -4.44 -0.05 -14.25
C TRP A 253 -5.30 1.17 -13.88
N PHE A 254 -4.72 2.21 -13.26
CA PHE A 254 -5.45 3.44 -12.95
C PHE A 254 -5.95 4.17 -14.19
N ALA A 255 -5.18 4.21 -15.28
CA ALA A 255 -5.67 4.79 -16.53
C ALA A 255 -6.89 4.03 -17.09
N SER A 256 -6.90 2.71 -16.98
CA SER A 256 -8.08 1.90 -17.32
C SER A 256 -9.27 2.21 -16.39
N ARG A 257 -9.04 2.28 -15.07
CA ARG A 257 -10.10 2.59 -14.11
C ARG A 257 -10.67 3.98 -14.30
N CYS A 258 -9.82 4.97 -14.55
CA CYS A 258 -10.25 6.34 -14.84
C CYS A 258 -11.20 6.35 -16.04
N ARG A 259 -10.87 5.65 -17.13
CA ARG A 259 -11.79 5.51 -18.27
C ARG A 259 -13.10 4.82 -17.89
N LYS A 260 -13.07 3.78 -17.07
CA LYS A 260 -14.30 3.13 -16.59
C LYS A 260 -15.14 4.06 -15.73
N ASP A 261 -14.55 4.79 -14.79
CA ASP A 261 -15.34 5.53 -13.81
C ASP A 261 -15.78 6.91 -14.31
N PHE A 262 -15.06 7.50 -15.27
CA PHE A 262 -15.28 8.87 -15.75
C PHE A 262 -15.69 8.97 -17.22
N MET A 263 -15.72 7.85 -17.97
CA MET A 263 -16.14 7.86 -19.37
C MET A 263 -17.27 6.87 -19.66
N GLY A 264 -18.18 7.30 -20.54
CA GLY A 264 -19.27 6.51 -21.08
C GLY A 264 -18.80 5.53 -22.15
N ALA A 265 -19.72 4.70 -22.64
CA ALA A 265 -19.41 3.64 -23.58
C ALA A 265 -18.89 4.14 -24.95
N LYS A 266 -19.12 5.42 -25.29
CA LYS A 266 -18.64 6.04 -26.54
C LYS A 266 -17.41 6.93 -26.30
N GLY A 267 -16.82 6.90 -25.11
CA GLY A 267 -15.67 7.72 -24.73
C GLY A 267 -16.02 9.16 -24.39
N GLU A 268 -17.30 9.50 -24.25
CA GLU A 268 -17.76 10.77 -23.69
C GLU A 268 -17.51 10.84 -22.19
N THR A 269 -17.35 12.04 -21.65
CA THR A 269 -17.21 12.22 -20.19
C THR A 269 -18.55 11.99 -19.49
N GLU A 270 -18.52 11.20 -18.42
CA GLU A 270 -19.69 10.99 -17.56
C GLU A 270 -20.00 12.26 -16.75
N THR A 271 -21.28 12.63 -16.76
CA THR A 271 -21.78 13.75 -15.95
C THR A 271 -21.73 13.42 -14.47
N CYS A 272 -22.01 12.16 -14.09
CA CYS A 272 -21.90 11.66 -12.73
C CYS A 272 -20.91 10.48 -12.70
N PRO A 273 -19.67 10.67 -12.23
CA PRO A 273 -18.65 9.65 -12.28
C PRO A 273 -18.91 8.58 -11.21
N ARG A 274 -18.51 7.35 -11.53
CA ARG A 274 -18.62 6.22 -10.60
C ARG A 274 -17.51 6.27 -9.55
N ASN A 275 -17.74 5.64 -8.41
CA ASN A 275 -16.71 5.40 -7.39
C ASN A 275 -15.96 6.65 -6.91
N ILE A 276 -16.61 7.83 -6.90
CA ILE A 276 -15.95 9.11 -6.56
C ILE A 276 -15.27 9.07 -5.20
N GLN A 277 -15.89 8.45 -4.20
CA GLN A 277 -15.33 8.31 -2.86
C GLN A 277 -14.05 7.46 -2.83
N ARG A 278 -13.88 6.53 -3.78
CA ARG A 278 -12.67 5.70 -3.91
C ARG A 278 -11.52 6.50 -4.47
N TRP A 279 -11.79 7.26 -5.52
CA TRP A 279 -10.81 8.20 -6.06
C TRP A 279 -10.39 9.23 -5.02
N VAL A 280 -11.34 9.76 -4.27
CA VAL A 280 -11.08 10.72 -3.20
C VAL A 280 -10.32 10.10 -2.03
N ALA A 281 -10.54 8.82 -1.69
CA ALA A 281 -9.81 8.16 -0.61
C ALA A 281 -8.28 8.26 -0.74
N HIS A 282 -7.75 8.20 -1.96
CA HIS A 282 -6.31 8.34 -2.22
C HIS A 282 -5.74 9.71 -1.82
N PHE A 283 -6.57 10.76 -1.74
CA PHE A 283 -6.14 12.10 -1.33
C PHE A 283 -6.02 12.26 0.18
N PHE A 284 -6.87 11.56 0.93
CA PHE A 284 -7.02 11.73 2.38
C PHE A 284 -6.35 10.61 3.16
N LEU A 285 -6.41 9.39 2.64
CA LEU A 285 -6.00 8.18 3.35
C LEU A 285 -4.75 7.58 2.74
N THR A 286 -4.07 6.78 3.54
CA THR A 286 -3.08 5.83 3.06
C THR A 286 -3.78 4.48 2.97
N THR A 287 -4.35 4.19 1.81
CA THR A 287 -5.18 2.98 1.64
C THR A 287 -4.31 1.73 1.67
N ASN A 288 -3.07 1.83 1.20
CA ASN A 288 -2.07 0.78 1.27
C ASN A 288 -0.79 1.30 1.93
N ILE A 289 0.14 0.41 2.26
CA ILE A 289 1.40 0.77 2.92
C ILE A 289 2.55 0.05 2.24
N ASN A 290 3.62 0.81 2.04
CA ASN A 290 4.92 0.34 1.61
C ASN A 290 5.88 0.26 2.82
N ILE A 291 6.99 -0.47 2.68
CA ILE A 291 8.05 -0.57 3.67
C ILE A 291 9.31 0.02 3.04
N ALA A 292 10.02 0.85 3.80
CA ALA A 292 11.31 1.39 3.41
C ALA A 292 12.26 1.31 4.61
N ALA A 293 13.55 1.47 4.35
CA ALA A 293 14.56 1.58 5.40
C ALA A 293 15.64 2.55 4.99
N THR A 294 16.54 2.83 5.92
CA THR A 294 17.69 3.69 5.67
C THR A 294 18.48 3.23 4.46
N SER A 295 18.80 4.19 3.59
CA SER A 295 19.81 3.99 2.55
C SER A 295 21.15 4.53 3.03
N ASN A 296 22.22 3.75 2.85
CA ASN A 296 23.58 4.20 3.09
C ASN A 296 24.11 4.85 1.80
N ILE A 297 24.40 6.15 1.84
CA ILE A 297 25.02 6.85 0.71
C ILE A 297 26.43 7.27 1.11
N THR A 298 27.39 6.93 0.25
CA THR A 298 28.74 7.49 0.32
C THR A 298 28.72 8.83 -0.44
N VAL A 299 28.78 9.95 0.28
CA VAL A 299 28.89 11.28 -0.30
C VAL A 299 30.28 11.81 0.01
N TYR A 300 31.12 12.04 -1.01
CA TYR A 300 32.47 12.62 -0.87
C TYR A 300 33.31 11.99 0.27
N LEU A 301 33.36 10.65 0.34
CA LEU A 301 34.09 9.84 1.35
C LEU A 301 33.42 9.73 2.73
N GLU A 302 32.33 10.44 3.01
CA GLU A 302 31.52 10.26 4.22
C GLU A 302 30.36 9.30 3.96
N LYS A 303 30.25 8.25 4.78
CA LYS A 303 29.07 7.39 4.81
C LYS A 303 28.01 8.08 5.65
N ALA A 304 26.89 8.46 5.03
CA ALA A 304 25.73 9.01 5.72
C ALA A 304 24.57 8.02 5.68
N ASN A 305 23.93 7.82 6.83
CA ASN A 305 22.66 7.11 6.93
C ASN A 305 21.53 8.11 6.66
N ILE A 306 20.63 7.79 5.73
CA ILE A 306 19.51 8.66 5.36
C ILE A 306 18.19 7.96 5.68
N VAL A 307 17.40 8.58 6.58
CA VAL A 307 16.02 8.15 6.83
C VAL A 307 15.16 8.49 5.61
N PRO A 308 14.30 7.57 5.13
CA PRO A 308 13.39 7.88 4.02
C PRO A 308 12.46 9.07 4.35
N SER A 309 12.26 9.97 3.38
CA SER A 309 11.50 11.22 3.55
C SER A 309 10.04 10.99 3.98
N ASP A 310 9.43 9.88 3.57
CA ASP A 310 8.08 9.48 3.95
C ASP A 310 7.85 9.23 5.44
N HIS A 311 8.92 9.15 6.22
CA HIS A 311 8.81 9.19 7.68
C HIS A 311 8.28 10.55 8.16
N PHE A 312 8.63 11.63 7.46
CA PHE A 312 8.42 13.03 7.87
C PHE A 312 7.32 13.74 7.07
N PHE A 313 7.17 13.45 5.77
CA PHE A 313 6.10 14.04 4.95
C PHE A 313 5.82 13.16 3.73
N ASN A 314 4.64 13.28 3.10
CA ASN A 314 4.17 12.34 2.08
C ASN A 314 4.90 12.53 0.74
N TYR A 315 6.15 12.08 0.69
CA TYR A 315 7.05 12.29 -0.44
C TYR A 315 6.54 11.58 -1.69
N GLU A 316 6.01 10.35 -1.55
CA GLU A 316 5.42 9.62 -2.68
C GLU A 316 4.32 10.41 -3.37
N MET A 317 3.40 10.99 -2.59
CA MET A 317 2.31 11.81 -3.13
C MET A 317 2.83 13.08 -3.80
N LEU A 318 3.70 13.81 -3.10
CA LEU A 318 4.09 15.16 -3.48
C LEU A 318 5.09 15.20 -4.64
N ARG A 319 5.96 14.19 -4.78
CA ARG A 319 7.05 14.21 -5.80
C ARG A 319 6.57 14.22 -7.25
N GLY A 320 5.37 13.70 -7.56
CA GLY A 320 4.87 13.57 -8.94
C GLY A 320 3.76 14.56 -9.34
N TYR A 321 3.20 15.31 -8.38
CA TYR A 321 2.08 16.22 -8.65
C TYR A 321 2.09 17.53 -7.85
N GLY A 322 2.56 17.55 -6.61
CA GLY A 322 2.39 18.71 -5.73
C GLY A 322 3.34 19.87 -6.03
N ASP A 323 2.79 21.09 -6.07
CA ASP A 323 3.56 22.35 -6.11
C ASP A 323 4.21 22.69 -4.76
N LEU A 324 3.84 21.93 -3.72
CA LEU A 324 4.47 21.97 -2.41
C LEU A 324 5.95 21.57 -2.46
N LEU A 325 6.44 20.90 -3.51
CA LEU A 325 7.84 20.53 -3.69
C LEU A 325 8.47 21.21 -4.92
N PRO A 326 9.77 21.59 -4.85
CA PRO A 326 10.40 22.48 -5.82
C PRO A 326 10.64 21.86 -7.21
N ASN A 327 10.63 20.54 -7.32
CA ASN A 327 11.24 19.86 -8.47
C ASN A 327 10.46 19.97 -9.80
N ARG A 328 9.19 20.39 -9.77
CA ARG A 328 8.32 20.32 -10.95
C ARG A 328 8.37 21.57 -11.82
N ASN A 329 8.30 22.75 -11.21
CA ASN A 329 8.00 24.00 -11.92
C ASN A 329 8.98 25.16 -11.64
N ILE A 330 10.06 24.92 -10.89
CA ILE A 330 11.03 25.96 -10.47
C ILE A 330 11.70 26.74 -11.62
N HIS A 331 11.67 26.21 -12.84
CA HIS A 331 12.20 26.85 -14.04
C HIS A 331 11.11 27.31 -15.02
N ASP A 332 9.83 27.12 -14.69
CA ASP A 332 8.71 27.56 -15.53
C ASP A 332 8.33 29.02 -15.16
N LYS A 333 8.66 29.93 -16.08
CA LYS A 333 8.36 31.37 -15.92
C LYS A 333 6.87 31.67 -15.81
N LYS A 334 6.01 30.91 -16.49
CA LYS A 334 4.55 31.11 -16.43
C LYS A 334 4.02 30.68 -15.07
N TRP A 335 4.53 29.56 -14.58
CA TRP A 335 4.17 29.08 -13.24
C TRP A 335 4.62 30.06 -12.16
N LEU A 336 5.86 30.57 -12.23
CA LEU A 336 6.36 31.59 -11.28
C LEU A 336 5.49 32.85 -11.31
N ALA A 337 5.19 33.37 -12.51
CA ALA A 337 4.34 34.55 -12.65
C ALA A 337 2.93 34.36 -12.08
N ALA A 338 2.37 33.14 -12.15
CA ALA A 338 1.06 32.82 -11.59
C ALA A 338 1.04 32.69 -10.06
N HIS A 339 2.21 32.50 -9.41
CA HIS A 339 2.31 32.25 -7.97
C HIS A 339 2.97 33.37 -7.17
N ILE A 340 3.58 34.36 -7.84
CA ILE A 340 4.06 35.59 -7.19
C ILE A 340 2.86 36.47 -6.85
N LEU A 341 2.75 36.82 -5.57
CA LEU A 341 1.74 37.73 -5.06
C LEU A 341 2.14 39.19 -5.32
N GLU A 342 1.16 40.10 -5.42
CA GLU A 342 1.41 41.53 -5.56
C GLU A 342 2.26 42.09 -4.41
N GLU A 343 1.97 41.66 -3.18
CA GLU A 343 2.73 42.00 -1.99
C GLU A 343 3.43 40.76 -1.41
N PRO A 344 4.69 40.87 -0.94
CA PRO A 344 5.36 39.78 -0.24
C PRO A 344 4.55 39.35 0.99
N PRO A 345 4.25 38.05 1.16
CA PRO A 345 3.52 37.60 2.33
C PRO A 345 4.30 37.88 3.62
N ALA A 346 3.59 38.25 4.69
CA ALA A 346 4.20 38.59 5.98
C ALA A 346 5.12 37.50 6.53
N ALA A 347 4.82 36.23 6.21
CA ALA A 347 5.68 35.10 6.56
C ALA A 347 7.08 35.23 5.93
N LEU A 348 7.19 35.58 4.65
CA LEU A 348 8.47 35.77 3.94
C LEU A 348 9.26 36.93 4.54
N THR A 349 8.60 38.06 4.80
CA THR A 349 9.21 39.22 5.46
C THR A 349 9.81 38.83 6.82
N LYS A 350 9.03 38.16 7.66
CA LYS A 350 9.48 37.70 8.99
C LYS A 350 10.65 36.70 8.90
N TRP A 351 10.63 35.82 7.91
CA TRP A 351 11.74 34.88 7.68
C TRP A 351 13.01 35.60 7.24
N ASN A 352 12.90 36.57 6.33
CA ASN A 352 14.01 37.39 5.87
C ASN A 352 14.64 38.18 7.03
N GLU A 353 13.82 38.83 7.85
CA GLU A 353 14.25 39.54 9.05
C GLU A 353 15.04 38.63 10.00
N SER A 354 14.50 37.43 10.27
CA SER A 354 15.13 36.45 11.14
C SER A 354 16.42 35.87 10.54
N ARG A 355 16.52 35.74 9.20
CA ARG A 355 17.64 35.09 8.53
C ARG A 355 18.81 36.03 8.29
N PHE A 356 18.53 37.28 7.98
CA PHE A 356 19.53 38.27 7.57
C PHE A 356 19.73 39.37 8.61
N GLU A 357 19.22 39.20 9.83
CA GLU A 357 19.43 40.13 10.97
C GLU A 357 19.14 41.59 10.61
N GLY A 358 18.09 41.83 9.81
CA GLY A 358 17.72 43.19 9.36
C GLY A 358 18.47 43.73 8.13
N ALA A 359 19.37 42.96 7.52
CA ALA A 359 20.06 43.37 6.29
C ALA A 359 19.15 43.24 5.04
N GLU A 360 18.25 44.22 4.85
CA GLU A 360 17.21 44.21 3.80
C GLU A 360 17.73 43.96 2.37
N HIS A 361 18.93 44.43 2.03
CA HIS A 361 19.54 44.20 0.71
C HIS A 361 19.88 42.72 0.42
N LEU A 362 19.83 41.85 1.43
CA LEU A 362 20.01 40.41 1.30
C LEU A 362 18.67 39.64 1.30
N TYR A 363 17.55 40.33 1.52
CA TYR A 363 16.25 39.69 1.63
C TYR A 363 15.89 38.98 0.34
N TYR A 364 15.36 37.76 0.49
CA TYR A 364 14.86 37.01 -0.65
C TYR A 364 13.58 37.66 -1.13
N THR A 365 13.50 37.90 -2.45
CA THR A 365 12.21 38.12 -3.10
C THR A 365 11.39 36.83 -3.10
N GLN A 366 10.09 36.91 -3.45
CA GLN A 366 9.27 35.71 -3.64
C GLN A 366 9.86 34.78 -4.73
N GLU A 367 10.43 35.37 -5.80
CA GLU A 367 11.09 34.61 -6.86
C GLU A 367 12.37 33.93 -6.36
N ASP A 368 13.19 34.62 -5.55
CA ASP A 368 14.39 34.04 -4.94
C ASP A 368 14.03 32.89 -3.99
N TRP A 369 12.93 33.02 -3.25
CA TRP A 369 12.41 31.96 -2.41
C TRP A 369 12.08 30.72 -3.24
N PHE A 370 11.22 30.84 -4.26
CA PHE A 370 10.84 29.70 -5.10
C PHE A 370 12.06 29.01 -5.75
N LYS A 371 13.08 29.78 -6.14
CA LYS A 371 14.31 29.25 -6.75
C LYS A 371 15.28 28.59 -5.77
N SER A 372 15.24 28.96 -4.50
CA SER A 372 16.15 28.45 -3.46
C SER A 372 15.51 27.38 -2.56
N TYR A 373 14.19 27.28 -2.58
CA TYR A 373 13.43 26.33 -1.79
C TYR A 373 13.88 24.89 -2.06
N SER A 374 14.32 24.21 -1.00
CA SER A 374 14.78 22.84 -1.05
C SER A 374 14.55 22.14 0.28
N ILE A 375 14.31 20.82 0.21
CA ILE A 375 14.20 19.97 1.40
C ILE A 375 15.55 19.32 1.66
N LYS A 376 16.04 19.46 2.89
CA LYS A 376 17.30 18.84 3.33
C LYS A 376 17.14 17.32 3.44
N SER A 377 18.24 16.60 3.25
CA SER A 377 18.32 15.17 3.52
C SER A 377 18.24 14.90 5.03
N PHE A 378 17.44 13.90 5.42
CA PHE A 378 17.28 13.46 6.81
C PHE A 378 18.41 12.51 7.23
N ARG A 379 19.57 13.09 7.55
CA ARG A 379 20.77 12.34 7.93
C ARG A 379 20.83 12.11 9.43
N TYR A 380 21.36 10.96 9.85
CA TYR A 380 21.59 10.65 11.25
C TYR A 380 22.92 9.89 11.47
N ASP A 381 23.44 9.99 12.69
CA ASP A 381 24.65 9.28 13.10
C ASP A 381 24.36 7.82 13.51
N ALA A 382 25.24 6.90 13.07
CA ALA A 382 25.10 5.47 13.32
C ALA A 382 25.21 5.11 14.81
N LEU A 383 26.10 5.76 15.58
CA LEU A 383 26.32 5.45 16.98
C LEU A 383 25.12 5.86 17.83
N THR A 384 24.57 7.05 17.58
CA THR A 384 23.37 7.54 18.24
C THR A 384 22.15 6.66 17.94
N TYR A 385 21.99 6.22 16.69
CA TYR A 385 20.98 5.22 16.35
C TYR A 385 21.19 3.90 17.10
N LEU A 386 22.41 3.37 17.16
CA LEU A 386 22.71 2.12 17.87
C LEU A 386 22.41 2.23 19.37
N TRP A 387 22.70 3.37 19.99
CA TRP A 387 22.30 3.66 21.36
C TRP A 387 20.77 3.62 21.51
N ALA A 388 20.04 4.40 20.71
CA ALA A 388 18.59 4.46 20.80
C ALA A 388 17.91 3.10 20.49
N SER A 389 18.45 2.36 19.52
CA SER A 389 18.01 1.00 19.19
C SER A 389 18.18 0.03 20.37
N ARG A 390 19.24 0.19 21.18
CA ARG A 390 19.46 -0.61 22.40
C ARG A 390 18.52 -0.20 23.53
N GLU A 391 18.33 1.10 23.75
CA GLU A 391 17.36 1.62 24.75
C GLU A 391 15.95 1.09 24.49
N LEU A 392 15.54 1.09 23.21
CA LEU A 392 14.24 0.58 22.77
C LEU A 392 14.19 -0.95 22.69
N LYS A 393 15.32 -1.65 22.85
CA LYS A 393 15.42 -3.10 22.66
C LYS A 393 14.78 -3.52 21.31
N LEU A 394 15.13 -2.79 20.25
CA LEU A 394 14.67 -3.11 18.90
C LEU A 394 15.23 -4.47 18.51
N CYS A 395 14.42 -5.29 17.86
CA CYS A 395 14.79 -6.64 17.47
C CYS A 395 13.94 -7.16 16.30
N THR A 396 14.40 -8.18 15.60
CA THR A 396 13.52 -9.00 14.77
C THR A 396 13.02 -10.19 15.60
N LEU A 397 11.73 -10.51 15.45
CA LEU A 397 11.06 -11.58 16.17
C LEU A 397 10.68 -12.70 15.21
N GLN A 398 10.75 -13.94 15.67
CA GLN A 398 10.15 -15.10 15.04
C GLN A 398 9.19 -15.74 16.04
N GLU A 399 8.06 -16.25 15.55
CA GLU A 399 7.19 -17.11 16.35
C GLU A 399 8.01 -18.33 16.84
N VAL A 400 7.70 -18.87 18.02
CA VAL A 400 8.30 -20.12 18.54
C VAL A 400 7.22 -20.97 19.21
N ALA A 401 7.36 -22.30 19.17
CA ALA A 401 6.36 -23.20 19.75
C ALA A 401 6.30 -23.10 21.29
N ASN A 402 7.46 -23.04 21.94
CA ASN A 402 7.56 -23.11 23.40
C ASN A 402 7.60 -21.72 24.03
N ALA A 403 6.70 -21.46 24.97
CA ALA A 403 6.67 -20.21 25.74
C ALA A 403 7.95 -19.94 26.54
N LYS A 404 8.69 -20.99 26.92
CA LYS A 404 9.97 -20.88 27.64
C LYS A 404 11.08 -20.23 26.81
N ASP A 405 10.99 -20.34 25.49
CA ASP A 405 11.99 -19.80 24.57
C ASP A 405 11.64 -18.36 24.15
N ALA A 406 10.45 -17.88 24.52
CA ALA A 406 9.91 -16.60 24.11
C ALA A 406 10.44 -15.44 24.97
N GLN A 407 10.69 -14.29 24.32
CA GLN A 407 10.93 -13.00 24.96
C GLN A 407 9.69 -12.10 24.91
N LEU A 408 8.71 -12.45 24.09
CA LEU A 408 7.43 -11.77 23.98
C LEU A 408 6.31 -12.82 23.89
N ILE A 409 5.31 -12.69 24.76
CA ILE A 409 4.09 -13.50 24.74
C ILE A 409 2.93 -12.51 24.62
N VAL A 410 2.10 -12.69 23.59
CA VAL A 410 0.97 -11.79 23.29
C VAL A 410 -0.29 -12.58 23.04
N PRO A 411 -1.49 -12.00 23.25
CA PRO A 411 -2.73 -12.63 22.83
C PRO A 411 -2.74 -13.01 21.35
N GLU A 412 -3.52 -14.05 21.02
CA GLU A 412 -3.82 -14.38 19.62
C GLU A 412 -4.36 -13.13 18.90
N LYS A 413 -3.92 -12.89 17.66
CA LYS A 413 -4.31 -11.74 16.81
C LYS A 413 -3.67 -10.39 17.18
N THR A 414 -2.82 -10.31 18.21
CA THR A 414 -2.06 -9.08 18.49
C THR A 414 -1.04 -8.77 17.38
N LEU A 415 -0.46 -9.81 16.77
CA LEU A 415 0.50 -9.70 15.68
C LEU A 415 0.00 -10.49 14.45
N ALA A 416 0.39 -10.03 13.26
CA ALA A 416 0.12 -10.67 11.97
C ALA A 416 -1.36 -10.91 11.63
N GLY A 417 -2.28 -10.10 12.17
CA GLY A 417 -3.73 -10.28 11.92
C GLY A 417 -4.30 -11.63 12.33
N GLY A 418 -3.62 -12.36 13.23
CA GLY A 418 -4.02 -13.71 13.65
C GLY A 418 -3.75 -14.79 12.61
N ILE A 419 -2.85 -14.54 11.66
CA ILE A 419 -2.22 -15.57 10.85
C ILE A 419 -1.22 -16.30 11.75
N PHE A 420 -1.45 -17.61 11.98
CA PHE A 420 -0.45 -18.49 12.56
C PHE A 420 0.62 -18.74 11.51
N MET A 421 1.87 -18.37 11.78
CA MET A 421 2.97 -18.45 10.80
C MET A 421 3.67 -19.82 10.84
N GLY A 422 2.99 -20.86 11.33
CA GLY A 422 3.39 -22.26 11.14
C GLY A 422 4.63 -22.70 11.92
N THR A 423 4.82 -22.23 13.14
CA THR A 423 5.86 -22.78 14.03
C THR A 423 5.45 -24.11 14.62
N LEU A 424 5.90 -25.20 14.00
CA LEU A 424 5.94 -26.52 14.61
C LEU A 424 7.24 -27.25 14.23
N GLU A 425 7.87 -27.84 15.24
CA GLU A 425 9.21 -28.45 15.20
C GLU A 425 9.30 -29.77 14.41
N ASN A 426 8.20 -30.23 13.79
CA ASN A 426 8.10 -31.60 13.27
C ASN A 426 6.88 -31.85 12.36
N GLY A 427 6.22 -30.81 11.85
CA GLY A 427 5.04 -30.97 10.98
C GLY A 427 3.79 -31.54 11.66
N THR A 428 3.86 -31.92 12.94
CA THR A 428 2.71 -32.37 13.74
C THR A 428 2.10 -31.22 14.54
N GLN A 429 0.85 -30.88 14.20
CA GLN A 429 0.03 -29.90 14.93
C GLN A 429 -0.49 -30.50 16.23
N ASN A 430 -0.22 -29.83 17.35
CA ASN A 430 -0.96 -30.02 18.59
C ASN A 430 -1.60 -28.68 18.97
N PHE A 431 -2.84 -28.44 18.55
CA PHE A 431 -3.63 -27.22 18.87
C PHE A 431 -4.18 -27.23 20.30
N ASN A 432 -3.46 -27.80 21.26
CA ASN A 432 -3.83 -27.72 22.65
C ASN A 432 -3.16 -26.49 23.29
N GLY A 433 -3.64 -25.30 22.94
CA GLY A 433 -3.26 -24.00 23.52
C GLY A 433 -3.80 -22.88 22.62
N GLY A 434 -4.61 -21.90 23.04
CA GLY A 434 -4.77 -21.31 24.35
C GLY A 434 -4.53 -19.80 24.23
N GLY A 435 -5.36 -19.05 23.49
CA GLY A 435 -5.45 -17.58 23.50
C GLY A 435 -4.18 -16.73 23.30
N GLN A 436 -3.00 -17.29 23.02
CA GLN A 436 -1.70 -16.60 23.06
C GLN A 436 -0.71 -17.14 21.99
N VAL A 437 0.25 -16.31 21.60
CA VAL A 437 1.34 -16.61 20.64
C VAL A 437 2.69 -16.18 21.23
N ASN A 438 3.72 -16.99 21.02
CA ASN A 438 5.05 -16.87 21.62
C ASN A 438 6.08 -16.41 20.58
N PHE A 439 6.91 -15.43 20.91
CA PHE A 439 7.93 -14.89 20.01
C PHE A 439 9.31 -14.85 20.67
N ALA A 440 10.33 -15.32 19.96
CA ALA A 440 11.72 -15.22 20.34
C ALA A 440 12.45 -14.18 19.51
N VAL A 441 13.43 -13.52 20.12
CA VAL A 441 14.33 -12.58 19.44
C VAL A 441 15.25 -13.36 18.52
N GLN A 442 15.17 -13.12 17.22
CA GLN A 442 16.15 -13.64 16.27
C GLN A 442 17.44 -12.83 16.37
N GLN A 443 17.36 -11.52 16.14
CA GLN A 443 18.49 -10.61 16.26
C GLN A 443 18.11 -9.34 17.01
N TRP A 444 19.08 -8.77 17.74
CA TRP A 444 18.97 -7.42 18.28
C TRP A 444 19.28 -6.39 17.20
N GLY A 445 18.58 -5.26 17.22
CA GLY A 445 18.58 -4.25 16.16
C GLY A 445 17.62 -4.58 15.03
N GLU A 446 17.79 -3.89 13.90
CA GLU A 446 16.89 -3.98 12.74
C GLU A 446 17.56 -4.67 11.52
N GLY A 447 18.71 -5.33 11.72
CA GLY A 447 19.48 -5.96 10.64
C GLY A 447 20.39 -4.97 9.88
N ASP A 448 20.78 -5.34 8.66
CA ASP A 448 21.74 -4.60 7.83
C ASP A 448 21.21 -3.26 7.28
N ASN A 449 19.89 -3.11 7.20
CA ASN A 449 19.22 -1.87 6.79
C ASN A 449 18.43 -1.29 7.97
N PRO A 450 19.04 -0.42 8.79
CA PRO A 450 18.40 0.13 9.98
C PRO A 450 17.23 1.06 9.65
N TRP A 451 16.43 1.38 10.67
CA TRP A 451 15.34 2.34 10.61
C TRP A 451 14.24 1.99 9.59
N VAL A 452 13.67 0.80 9.72
CA VAL A 452 12.62 0.26 8.84
C VAL A 452 11.29 1.01 9.06
N ILE A 453 10.92 1.94 8.20
CA ILE A 453 9.67 2.67 8.32
C ILE A 453 8.53 2.01 7.54
N LEU A 454 7.31 2.36 7.93
CA LEU A 454 6.17 2.28 7.02
C LEU A 454 6.16 3.54 6.16
N GLN A 455 6.11 3.35 4.85
CA GLN A 455 6.10 4.37 3.82
C GLN A 455 4.69 4.56 3.27
N SER A 456 4.35 5.79 2.89
CA SER A 456 3.12 6.12 2.15
C SER A 456 3.04 5.30 0.85
N SER A 457 1.83 5.04 0.35
CA SER A 457 1.71 4.16 -0.82
C SER A 457 1.95 4.87 -2.14
N VAL A 458 2.74 4.24 -2.99
CA VAL A 458 2.84 4.62 -4.40
C VAL A 458 1.52 4.44 -5.15
N ASP A 459 0.68 3.49 -4.71
CA ASP A 459 -0.64 3.23 -5.29
C ASP A 459 -1.56 4.44 -5.09
N ASP A 460 -1.59 5.00 -3.87
CA ASP A 460 -2.33 6.22 -3.56
C ASP A 460 -1.82 7.42 -4.36
N ALA A 461 -0.49 7.57 -4.47
CA ALA A 461 0.11 8.64 -5.28
C ALA A 461 -0.35 8.56 -6.75
N HIS A 462 -0.31 7.38 -7.35
CA HIS A 462 -0.77 7.17 -8.73
C HIS A 462 -2.28 7.40 -8.90
N GLY A 463 -3.09 7.01 -7.90
CA GLY A 463 -4.53 7.31 -7.87
C GLY A 463 -4.79 8.82 -7.92
N VAL A 464 -4.13 9.59 -7.06
CA VAL A 464 -4.21 11.06 -7.07
C VAL A 464 -3.72 11.64 -8.39
N TRP A 465 -2.54 11.24 -8.86
CA TRP A 465 -1.97 11.78 -10.10
C TRP A 465 -2.88 11.55 -11.30
N THR A 466 -3.54 10.39 -11.35
CA THR A 466 -4.50 10.05 -12.39
C THR A 466 -5.75 10.91 -12.26
N ALA A 467 -6.34 11.00 -11.07
CA ALA A 467 -7.54 11.81 -10.79
C ALA A 467 -7.34 13.33 -10.99
N GLN A 468 -6.10 13.78 -11.03
CA GLN A 468 -5.74 15.19 -11.17
C GLN A 468 -5.30 15.59 -12.60
N LYS A 469 -5.00 14.59 -13.44
CA LYS A 469 -4.55 14.76 -14.83
C LYS A 469 -5.46 13.98 -15.78
N MET A 470 -6.74 13.88 -15.45
CA MET A 470 -7.72 13.22 -16.31
C MET A 470 -7.92 14.04 -17.58
N PHE A 471 -8.23 13.36 -18.68
CA PHE A 471 -8.60 13.99 -19.93
C PHE A 471 -10.05 13.60 -20.26
N LEU A 472 -10.83 14.58 -20.72
CA LEU A 472 -12.21 14.42 -21.14
C LEU A 472 -12.27 13.90 -22.57
N GLY A 473 -12.32 12.56 -22.69
CA GLY A 473 -12.36 11.84 -23.96
C GLY A 473 -11.03 11.20 -24.37
N ASP A 474 -11.05 10.49 -25.49
CA ASP A 474 -9.94 9.65 -25.96
C ASP A 474 -8.89 10.38 -26.84
N ASP A 475 -9.11 11.65 -27.22
CA ASP A 475 -8.19 12.41 -28.07
C ASP A 475 -7.09 13.14 -27.27
N ARG A 476 -5.91 13.32 -27.86
CA ARG A 476 -4.80 14.12 -27.32
C ARG A 476 -5.14 15.61 -27.14
N ASN A 477 -6.23 16.08 -27.73
CA ASN A 477 -6.76 17.44 -27.57
C ASN A 477 -7.90 17.53 -26.55
N ALA A 478 -8.24 16.41 -25.89
CA ALA A 478 -9.25 16.36 -24.84
C ALA A 478 -8.99 17.42 -23.75
N ALA A 479 -10.06 18.05 -23.27
CA ALA A 479 -9.95 19.01 -22.20
C ALA A 479 -9.49 18.33 -20.90
N ARG A 480 -8.74 19.03 -20.06
CA ARG A 480 -8.28 18.47 -18.78
C ARG A 480 -9.45 18.44 -17.80
N CYS A 481 -9.51 17.42 -16.95
CA CYS A 481 -10.39 17.37 -15.78
C CYS A 481 -9.60 16.99 -14.53
N GLN A 482 -10.04 17.52 -13.39
CA GLN A 482 -9.47 17.24 -12.07
C GLN A 482 -10.57 17.15 -11.01
N LEU A 483 -10.33 16.37 -9.95
CA LEU A 483 -11.25 16.26 -8.81
C LEU A 483 -11.15 17.44 -7.84
N PHE A 484 -9.94 17.96 -7.64
CA PHE A 484 -9.67 19.13 -6.80
C PHE A 484 -8.73 20.06 -7.55
N SER A 485 -8.89 21.38 -7.38
CA SER A 485 -7.93 22.39 -7.79
C SER A 485 -6.59 22.20 -7.08
N GLU A 486 -5.51 22.71 -7.69
CA GLU A 486 -4.18 22.66 -7.08
C GLU A 486 -4.14 23.38 -5.72
N LYS A 487 -4.91 24.48 -5.59
CA LYS A 487 -5.11 25.20 -4.32
C LYS A 487 -5.71 24.27 -3.24
N THR A 488 -6.83 23.62 -3.54
CA THR A 488 -7.50 22.69 -2.61
C THR A 488 -6.67 21.46 -2.32
N PHE A 489 -5.98 20.90 -3.32
CA PHE A 489 -5.06 19.79 -3.15
C PHE A 489 -3.92 20.14 -2.19
N ASN A 490 -3.25 21.28 -2.39
CA ASN A 490 -2.16 21.73 -1.54
C ASN A 490 -2.66 21.96 -0.10
N ALA A 491 -3.81 22.62 0.07
CA ALA A 491 -4.42 22.83 1.38
C ALA A 491 -4.72 21.52 2.11
N LEU A 492 -5.25 20.52 1.39
CA LEU A 492 -5.55 19.20 1.91
C LEU A 492 -4.29 18.45 2.32
N GLN A 493 -3.23 18.45 1.51
CA GLN A 493 -1.97 17.79 1.86
C GLN A 493 -1.26 18.47 3.04
N MET A 494 -1.57 19.74 3.30
CA MET A 494 -1.06 20.48 4.46
C MET A 494 -1.84 20.23 5.75
N VAL A 495 -3.01 19.56 5.70
CA VAL A 495 -3.69 19.06 6.90
C VAL A 495 -2.88 17.88 7.44
N ASP A 496 -2.28 18.07 8.61
CA ASP A 496 -1.49 17.02 9.28
C ASP A 496 -0.36 16.46 8.39
N SER A 497 0.32 17.34 7.65
CA SER A 497 1.32 16.97 6.63
C SER A 497 2.46 16.09 7.16
N TRP A 498 2.71 16.14 8.48
CA TRP A 498 3.79 15.46 9.18
C TRP A 498 3.43 14.03 9.63
N ASN A 499 2.16 13.65 9.52
CA ASN A 499 1.69 12.29 9.78
C ASN A 499 1.19 11.66 8.48
N THR A 500 2.16 11.19 7.70
CA THR A 500 1.98 10.67 6.33
C THR A 500 1.08 9.45 6.26
N ILE A 501 1.15 8.61 7.28
CA ILE A 501 0.36 7.40 7.47
C ILE A 501 -0.44 7.53 8.77
N TYR A 502 -1.66 6.97 8.79
CA TYR A 502 -2.54 6.99 9.96
C TYR A 502 -2.90 8.38 10.48
N SER A 503 -3.01 9.38 9.59
CA SER A 503 -3.55 10.69 9.96
C SER A 503 -5.03 10.58 10.33
N TRP A 504 -5.31 10.65 11.63
CA TRP A 504 -6.68 10.70 12.13
C TRP A 504 -7.40 11.97 11.70
N ARG A 505 -6.63 13.05 11.48
CA ARG A 505 -7.10 14.36 11.03
C ARG A 505 -7.65 14.29 9.60
N ARG A 506 -6.90 13.69 8.67
CA ARG A 506 -7.38 13.46 7.29
C ARG A 506 -8.50 12.41 7.23
N LEU A 507 -8.45 11.39 8.09
CA LEU A 507 -9.53 10.41 8.25
C LEU A 507 -10.83 11.03 8.76
N LYS A 508 -10.74 12.08 9.60
CA LYS A 508 -11.92 12.86 10.01
C LYS A 508 -12.43 13.72 8.86
N LEU A 509 -11.54 14.36 8.10
CA LEU A 509 -11.90 15.28 7.04
C LEU A 509 -12.57 14.61 5.83
N ILE A 510 -12.17 13.39 5.45
CA ILE A 510 -12.82 12.64 4.36
C ILE A 510 -14.30 12.36 4.64
N GLN A 511 -14.73 12.42 5.91
CA GLN A 511 -16.15 12.29 6.24
C GLN A 511 -17.01 13.41 5.65
N CYS A 512 -16.42 14.54 5.24
CA CYS A 512 -17.13 15.66 4.61
C CYS A 512 -17.32 15.48 3.08
N ILE A 513 -16.82 14.38 2.51
CA ILE A 513 -16.89 14.13 1.06
C ILE A 513 -18.28 13.66 0.67
N PRO A 514 -18.90 14.26 -0.36
CA PRO A 514 -20.20 13.82 -0.85
C PRO A 514 -20.13 12.41 -1.46
N VAL A 515 -21.28 11.74 -1.50
CA VAL A 515 -21.41 10.38 -2.07
C VAL A 515 -21.40 10.36 -3.61
N ALA A 516 -21.72 11.49 -4.23
CA ALA A 516 -21.78 11.69 -5.66
C ALA A 516 -21.19 13.06 -6.03
N ALA A 517 -20.89 13.25 -7.30
CA ALA A 517 -20.44 14.52 -7.84
C ALA A 517 -20.94 14.69 -9.27
N GLU A 518 -21.17 15.93 -9.69
CA GLU A 518 -21.68 16.27 -11.01
C GLU A 518 -20.69 17.15 -11.79
N LEU A 519 -20.53 16.87 -13.08
CA LEU A 519 -19.64 17.61 -13.95
C LEU A 519 -20.14 19.06 -14.10
N VAL A 520 -19.28 20.03 -13.84
CA VAL A 520 -19.60 21.44 -13.98
C VAL A 520 -19.55 21.84 -15.46
N GLU A 521 -20.62 22.44 -15.98
CA GLU A 521 -20.73 22.82 -17.40
C GLU A 521 -19.68 23.84 -17.84
N THR A 522 -19.34 24.78 -16.94
CA THR A 522 -18.40 25.86 -17.22
C THR A 522 -17.01 25.50 -16.71
N PRO A 523 -16.03 25.28 -17.60
CA PRO A 523 -14.66 25.01 -17.17
C PRO A 523 -14.02 26.24 -16.54
N THR A 524 -13.05 25.99 -15.67
CA THR A 524 -12.16 27.03 -15.16
C THR A 524 -10.96 27.20 -16.09
N LYS A 525 -10.19 28.28 -15.93
CA LYS A 525 -8.93 28.47 -16.63
C LYS A 525 -7.76 28.06 -15.74
N ASP A 526 -6.89 27.21 -16.28
CA ASP A 526 -5.60 26.90 -15.66
C ASP A 526 -4.81 28.21 -15.48
N PRO A 527 -4.40 28.57 -14.26
CA PRO A 527 -3.77 29.86 -13.99
C PRO A 527 -2.37 29.98 -14.63
N VAL A 528 -1.74 28.86 -14.97
CA VAL A 528 -0.38 28.83 -15.54
C VAL A 528 -0.40 28.90 -17.06
N ASN A 529 -1.28 28.14 -17.70
CA ASN A 529 -1.28 28.01 -19.16
C ASN A 529 -2.55 28.55 -19.84
N GLY A 530 -3.58 28.94 -19.09
CA GLY A 530 -4.82 29.52 -19.60
C GLY A 530 -5.75 28.55 -20.32
N LYS A 531 -5.48 27.24 -20.27
CA LYS A 531 -6.35 26.22 -20.89
C LYS A 531 -7.58 25.95 -20.02
N ASP A 532 -8.64 25.47 -20.66
CA ASP A 532 -9.83 25.01 -19.97
C ASP A 532 -9.55 23.76 -19.12
N VAL A 533 -10.00 23.80 -17.88
CA VAL A 533 -9.96 22.70 -16.91
C VAL A 533 -11.36 22.51 -16.35
N TYR A 534 -11.94 21.36 -16.69
CA TYR A 534 -13.21 20.91 -16.15
C TYR A 534 -13.04 20.34 -14.74
N THR A 535 -14.09 20.41 -13.96
CA THR A 535 -14.14 19.88 -12.59
C THR A 535 -15.51 19.29 -12.32
N TYR A 536 -15.58 18.45 -11.31
CA TYR A 536 -16.86 18.08 -10.70
C TYR A 536 -17.19 19.07 -9.56
N ASP A 537 -18.46 19.21 -9.21
CA ASP A 537 -18.93 20.03 -8.09
C ASP A 537 -18.47 19.50 -6.71
N LEU A 538 -17.82 18.33 -6.70
CA LEU A 538 -17.16 17.68 -5.56
C LEU A 538 -16.40 18.66 -4.67
N GLU A 539 -15.50 19.47 -5.23
CA GLU A 539 -14.66 20.40 -4.46
C GLU A 539 -15.51 21.42 -3.70
N LYS A 540 -16.47 22.04 -4.39
CA LYS A 540 -17.34 23.04 -3.81
C LYS A 540 -18.18 22.42 -2.69
N ASN A 541 -18.82 21.28 -2.96
CA ASN A 541 -19.67 20.58 -2.01
C ASN A 541 -18.89 20.12 -0.78
N PHE A 542 -17.66 19.64 -0.96
CA PHE A 542 -16.75 19.30 0.13
C PHE A 542 -16.39 20.52 0.99
N ILE A 543 -15.95 21.62 0.36
CA ILE A 543 -15.57 22.83 1.10
C ILE A 543 -16.77 23.39 1.87
N ASP A 544 -17.97 23.41 1.27
CA ASP A 544 -19.19 23.89 1.93
C ASP A 544 -19.60 22.98 3.10
N ALA A 545 -19.43 21.66 2.96
CA ALA A 545 -19.63 20.72 4.06
C ALA A 545 -18.64 20.99 5.21
N VAL A 546 -17.36 21.25 4.92
CA VAL A 546 -16.36 21.59 5.94
C VAL A 546 -16.65 22.92 6.61
N ARG A 547 -17.07 23.96 5.88
CA ARG A 547 -17.49 25.24 6.48
C ARG A 547 -18.66 25.07 7.43
N LYS A 548 -19.61 24.21 7.08
CA LYS A 548 -20.79 23.94 7.92
C LYS A 548 -20.42 23.30 9.26
N THR A 549 -19.40 22.43 9.32
CA THR A 549 -19.03 21.75 10.57
C THR A 549 -18.37 22.67 11.59
N VAL A 550 -17.70 23.74 11.14
CA VAL A 550 -17.05 24.73 12.02
C VAL A 550 -17.89 25.98 12.28
N SER A 551 -19.00 26.15 11.56
CA SER A 551 -19.88 27.31 11.71
C SER A 551 -20.42 27.41 13.15
N GLY A 552 -20.17 28.56 13.79
CA GLY A 552 -20.61 28.84 15.16
C GLY A 552 -19.76 28.19 16.27
N GLN A 553 -18.61 27.59 15.93
CA GLN A 553 -17.69 26.98 16.91
C GLN A 553 -16.62 27.95 17.44
N GLY A 554 -16.48 29.15 16.83
CA GLY A 554 -15.47 30.15 17.18
C GLY A 554 -14.62 30.57 15.97
N GLU A 555 -13.58 31.37 16.23
CA GLU A 555 -12.61 31.78 15.21
C GLU A 555 -11.73 30.60 14.78
N LEU A 556 -11.46 30.48 13.47
CA LEU A 556 -10.78 29.33 12.89
C LEU A 556 -9.38 29.12 13.49
N GLU A 557 -8.63 30.21 13.71
CA GLU A 557 -7.29 30.20 14.30
C GLU A 557 -7.27 29.60 15.72
N GLY A 558 -8.36 29.79 16.47
CA GLY A 558 -8.52 29.18 17.79
C GLY A 558 -8.82 27.68 17.73
N LEU A 559 -9.39 27.21 16.62
CA LEU A 559 -9.87 25.84 16.45
C LEU A 559 -8.88 24.92 15.73
N GLU A 560 -7.94 25.46 14.95
CA GLU A 560 -7.09 24.69 14.03
C GLU A 560 -6.33 23.54 14.69
N LYS A 561 -5.95 23.67 15.97
CA LYS A 561 -5.23 22.60 16.69
C LYS A 561 -6.11 21.39 16.98
N GLU A 562 -7.39 21.60 17.22
CA GLU A 562 -8.32 20.55 17.64
C GLU A 562 -9.20 20.05 16.49
N TRP A 563 -9.44 20.91 15.49
CA TRP A 563 -10.37 20.67 14.38
C TRP A 563 -9.65 20.63 13.04
N PRO A 564 -9.51 19.44 12.41
CA PRO A 564 -8.91 19.34 11.08
C PRO A 564 -9.70 20.10 10.01
N GLU A 565 -10.99 20.30 10.21
CA GLU A 565 -11.85 21.13 9.38
C GLU A 565 -11.41 22.61 9.39
N ALA A 566 -11.09 23.16 10.57
CA ALA A 566 -10.59 24.53 10.71
C ALA A 566 -9.18 24.67 10.13
N GLU A 567 -8.29 23.71 10.38
CA GLU A 567 -6.96 23.66 9.78
C GLU A 567 -7.02 23.66 8.25
N PHE A 568 -7.91 22.85 7.66
CA PHE A 568 -8.11 22.80 6.22
C PHE A 568 -8.54 24.16 5.64
N LEU A 569 -9.52 24.82 6.26
CA LEU A 569 -10.02 26.11 5.78
C LEU A 569 -8.95 27.21 5.88
N LEU A 570 -8.16 27.24 6.95
CA LEU A 570 -7.03 28.15 7.06
C LEU A 570 -5.96 27.84 6.01
N ASN A 571 -5.66 26.56 5.79
CA ASN A 571 -4.72 26.14 4.75
C ASN A 571 -5.20 26.51 3.34
N LEU A 572 -6.52 26.54 3.12
CA LEU A 572 -7.12 26.93 1.86
C LEU A 572 -6.84 28.41 1.55
N GLU A 573 -6.85 29.29 2.54
CA GLU A 573 -6.57 30.71 2.32
C GLU A 573 -5.07 31.05 2.26
N ARG A 574 -4.20 30.13 2.70
CA ARG A 574 -2.74 30.36 2.67
C ARG A 574 -2.18 30.21 1.24
N PRO A 575 -1.32 31.14 0.80
CA PRO A 575 -0.65 31.04 -0.49
C PRO A 575 0.41 29.93 -0.48
N LEU A 576 0.78 29.45 -1.67
CA LEU A 576 1.73 28.35 -1.84
C LEU A 576 3.06 28.57 -1.11
N ILE A 577 3.60 29.79 -1.19
CA ILE A 577 4.88 30.15 -0.56
C ILE A 577 4.84 29.92 0.96
N GLU A 578 3.72 30.23 1.62
CA GLU A 578 3.57 29.99 3.06
C GLU A 578 3.56 28.51 3.41
N HIS A 579 2.92 27.67 2.58
CA HIS A 579 2.97 26.22 2.74
C HIS A 579 4.41 25.69 2.61
N GLN A 580 5.15 26.15 1.59
CA GLN A 580 6.55 25.78 1.40
C GLN A 580 7.43 26.22 2.57
N MET A 581 7.22 27.41 3.12
CA MET A 581 7.90 27.91 4.31
C MET A 581 7.63 27.05 5.54
N ARG A 582 6.38 26.61 5.75
CA ARG A 582 6.02 25.70 6.84
C ARG A 582 6.72 24.36 6.70
N ILE A 583 6.70 23.76 5.50
CA ILE A 583 7.41 22.52 5.20
C ILE A 583 8.92 22.69 5.44
N GLN A 584 9.53 23.79 4.98
CA GLN A 584 10.97 24.03 5.20
C GLN A 584 11.32 24.15 6.67
N LYS A 585 10.50 24.88 7.44
CA LYS A 585 10.67 25.05 8.88
C LYS A 585 10.56 23.71 9.62
N TYR A 586 9.53 22.94 9.32
CA TYR A 586 9.33 21.60 9.88
C TYR A 586 10.49 20.67 9.54
N THR A 587 10.86 20.55 8.27
CA THR A 587 11.93 19.63 7.83
C THR A 587 13.31 20.06 8.34
N SER A 588 13.58 21.35 8.48
CA SER A 588 14.82 21.85 9.07
C SER A 588 14.92 21.46 10.56
N ARG A 589 13.83 21.58 11.32
CA ARG A 589 13.76 21.12 12.71
C ARG A 589 13.92 19.61 12.82
N ALA A 590 13.29 18.86 11.92
CA ALA A 590 13.45 17.41 11.90
C ALA A 590 14.91 16.99 11.69
N VAL A 591 15.63 17.69 10.81
CA VAL A 591 17.07 17.47 10.62
C VAL A 591 17.87 17.85 11.88
N GLU A 592 17.52 18.93 12.57
CA GLU A 592 18.14 19.30 13.86
C GLU A 592 17.95 18.19 14.91
N TYR A 593 16.72 17.67 15.05
CA TYR A 593 16.43 16.57 15.97
C TYR A 593 17.15 15.26 15.62
N LEU A 594 17.45 15.00 14.35
CA LEU A 594 18.25 13.83 13.95
C LEU A 594 19.73 13.94 14.34
N THR A 595 20.20 15.12 14.75
CA THR A 595 21.53 15.29 15.35
C THR A 595 21.54 15.12 16.87
N ASP A 596 20.36 15.10 17.49
CA ASP A 596 20.18 14.92 18.92
C ASP A 596 19.81 13.46 19.26
N SER A 597 20.39 12.95 20.35
CA SER A 597 20.13 11.58 20.81
C SER A 597 18.70 11.40 21.27
N ALA A 598 18.13 12.38 21.99
CA ALA A 598 16.73 12.30 22.40
C ALA A 598 15.77 12.40 21.21
N GLY A 599 16.09 13.24 20.22
CA GLY A 599 15.39 13.33 18.94
C GLY A 599 15.34 11.99 18.20
N ILE A 600 16.48 11.33 17.99
CA ILE A 600 16.53 9.99 17.36
C ILE A 600 15.68 8.98 18.13
N LEU A 601 15.82 8.92 19.46
CA LEU A 601 15.03 8.02 20.30
C LEU A 601 13.52 8.24 20.12
N ASN A 602 13.08 9.49 20.07
CA ASN A 602 11.67 9.83 19.89
C ASN A 602 11.14 9.46 18.51
N TYR A 603 11.91 9.67 17.44
CA TYR A 603 11.51 9.27 16.10
C TYR A 603 11.49 7.75 15.90
N LEU A 604 12.36 6.99 16.59
CA LEU A 604 12.25 5.53 16.62
C LEU A 604 11.00 5.06 17.39
N LYS A 605 10.63 5.72 18.50
CA LYS A 605 9.35 5.46 19.18
C LYS A 605 8.14 5.75 18.27
N LEU A 606 8.18 6.84 17.51
CA LEU A 606 7.16 7.15 16.52
C LEU A 606 7.07 6.07 15.43
N THR A 607 8.23 5.63 14.93
CA THR A 607 8.33 4.53 13.95
C THR A 607 7.67 3.26 14.50
N GLU A 608 8.02 2.88 15.73
CA GLU A 608 7.41 1.72 16.39
C GLU A 608 5.91 1.88 16.60
N SER A 609 5.43 3.07 17.01
CA SER A 609 4.00 3.35 17.16
C SER A 609 3.24 3.07 15.86
N ARG A 610 3.78 3.51 14.72
CA ARG A 610 3.22 3.27 13.39
C ARG A 610 3.24 1.77 13.03
N ARG A 611 4.32 1.06 13.33
CA ARG A 611 4.40 -0.40 13.17
C ARG A 611 3.34 -1.11 14.04
N ARG A 612 3.13 -0.69 15.29
CA ARG A 612 2.11 -1.25 16.19
C ARG A 612 0.68 -1.05 15.69
N MET A 613 0.39 0.05 15.00
CA MET A 613 -0.90 0.24 14.31
C MET A 613 -1.06 -0.69 13.10
N PHE A 614 0.03 -1.03 12.42
CA PHE A 614 0.03 -1.91 11.24
C PHE A 614 0.03 -3.42 11.55
N ARG A 615 0.76 -3.87 12.57
CA ARG A 615 0.95 -5.31 12.87
C ARG A 615 -0.34 -6.12 13.06
N PRO A 616 -1.44 -5.58 13.59
CA PRO A 616 -2.71 -6.30 13.67
C PRO A 616 -3.39 -6.54 12.32
N MET A 617 -2.90 -5.98 11.22
CA MET A 617 -3.48 -6.18 9.89
C MET A 617 -2.98 -7.48 9.26
N SER A 618 -3.86 -8.18 8.52
CA SER A 618 -3.52 -9.41 7.77
C SER A 618 -2.52 -9.19 6.62
N MET A 619 -2.15 -7.94 6.35
CA MET A 619 -1.17 -7.54 5.35
C MET A 619 0.29 -7.75 5.79
N ASN A 620 0.52 -8.11 7.05
CA ASN A 620 1.85 -8.34 7.61
C ASN A 620 2.32 -9.79 7.39
N PHE A 621 2.52 -10.19 6.13
CA PHE A 621 3.00 -11.54 5.77
C PHE A 621 4.44 -11.85 6.16
N PHE A 622 5.18 -10.87 6.66
CA PHE A 622 6.61 -10.97 6.92
C PHE A 622 6.93 -10.46 8.33
N VAL A 623 6.57 -11.25 9.34
CA VAL A 623 6.66 -10.85 10.75
C VAL A 623 8.10 -10.55 11.17
N SER A 624 9.07 -11.27 10.62
CA SER A 624 10.50 -11.05 10.83
C SER A 624 11.07 -9.79 10.15
N ASN A 625 10.35 -9.22 9.17
CA ASN A 625 10.81 -8.11 8.36
C ASN A 625 10.46 -6.72 8.93
N ILE A 626 9.53 -6.64 9.89
CA ILE A 626 9.22 -5.40 10.60
C ILE A 626 9.75 -5.50 12.03
N PRO A 627 10.83 -4.78 12.39
CA PRO A 627 11.42 -4.87 13.72
C PRO A 627 10.44 -4.48 14.82
N TYR A 628 10.57 -5.10 15.99
CA TYR A 628 9.75 -4.93 17.18
C TYR A 628 10.52 -4.25 18.31
N CYS A 629 9.83 -3.42 19.10
CA CYS A 629 10.38 -2.73 20.26
C CYS A 629 9.95 -3.43 21.56
N LEU A 630 10.85 -4.19 22.20
CA LEU A 630 10.52 -4.88 23.45
C LEU A 630 10.42 -3.94 24.66
N SER A 631 10.97 -2.71 24.58
CA SER A 631 10.84 -1.72 25.65
C SER A 631 9.50 -0.99 25.65
N MET A 632 8.67 -1.13 24.60
CA MET A 632 7.34 -0.52 24.53
C MET A 632 6.26 -1.58 24.67
N PRO A 633 5.40 -1.53 25.71
CA PRO A 633 4.34 -2.50 25.88
C PRO A 633 3.26 -2.36 24.79
N THR A 634 2.46 -3.42 24.60
CA THR A 634 1.44 -3.51 23.54
C THR A 634 0.33 -2.48 23.65
N ASP A 635 0.13 -1.86 24.82
CA ASP A 635 -0.85 -0.82 25.12
C ASP A 635 -0.26 0.59 25.21
N HIS A 636 1.07 0.75 25.00
CA HIS A 636 1.71 2.06 25.04
C HIS A 636 0.99 3.03 24.08
N PRO A 637 0.72 4.28 24.47
CA PRO A 637 -0.02 5.24 23.65
C PRO A 637 0.53 5.33 22.22
N TRP A 638 -0.37 5.43 21.25
CA TRP A 638 0.02 5.78 19.88
C TRP A 638 0.54 7.20 19.84
N LEU A 639 1.55 7.41 19.01
CA LEU A 639 2.31 8.64 18.86
C LEU A 639 2.08 9.24 17.47
N GLU A 640 2.15 10.58 17.41
CA GLU A 640 2.11 11.39 16.20
C GLU A 640 3.22 12.45 16.24
N MET A 641 3.53 12.98 15.06
CA MET A 641 4.44 14.11 14.87
C MET A 641 3.68 15.44 14.93
N THR A 642 4.30 16.51 15.43
CA THR A 642 3.75 17.89 15.38
C THR A 642 4.41 18.73 14.29
N GLU A 643 3.86 19.93 14.01
CA GLU A 643 4.43 20.92 13.08
C GLU A 643 5.83 21.40 13.53
N GLU A 644 6.15 21.28 14.81
CA GLU A 644 7.46 21.57 15.38
C GLU A 644 8.47 20.43 15.21
N ALA A 645 8.10 19.36 14.51
CA ALA A 645 8.89 18.13 14.37
C ALA A 645 9.19 17.43 15.69
N THR A 646 8.35 17.63 16.71
CA THR A 646 8.40 16.86 17.96
C THR A 646 7.40 15.71 17.92
N VAL A 647 7.58 14.73 18.82
CA VAL A 647 6.70 13.57 18.94
C VAL A 647 5.83 13.72 20.18
N GLN A 648 4.53 13.52 20.02
CA GLN A 648 3.56 13.54 21.11
C GLN A 648 2.64 12.32 21.07
N SER A 649 1.89 12.09 22.13
CA SER A 649 0.81 11.10 22.10
C SER A 649 -0.37 11.63 21.28
N ILE A 650 -0.98 10.76 20.47
CA ILE A 650 -2.22 11.08 19.77
C ILE A 650 -3.29 11.48 20.79
N PRO A 651 -3.99 12.62 20.64
CA PRO A 651 -5.09 13.04 21.50
C PRO A 651 -6.20 11.97 21.57
N GLU A 652 -6.98 11.94 22.65
CA GLU A 652 -8.02 10.90 22.82
C GLU A 652 -8.99 10.83 21.63
N ARG A 653 -9.47 11.99 21.16
CA ARG A 653 -10.31 12.09 19.95
C ARG A 653 -9.68 11.39 18.74
N GLY A 654 -8.39 11.60 18.50
CA GLY A 654 -7.67 10.97 17.40
C GLY A 654 -7.52 9.45 17.60
N ARG A 655 -7.27 9.01 18.84
CA ARG A 655 -7.20 7.59 19.20
C ARG A 655 -8.54 6.90 18.99
N GLU A 656 -9.65 7.51 19.36
CA GLU A 656 -11.00 6.95 19.16
C GLU A 656 -11.33 6.79 17.67
N VAL A 657 -11.05 7.82 16.87
CA VAL A 657 -11.24 7.77 15.41
C VAL A 657 -10.38 6.66 14.79
N LEU A 658 -9.10 6.58 15.13
CA LEU A 658 -8.21 5.54 14.64
C LEU A 658 -8.59 4.15 15.16
N LYS A 659 -8.99 4.00 16.42
CA LYS A 659 -9.47 2.70 16.94
C LYS A 659 -10.73 2.26 16.19
N GLY A 660 -11.70 3.15 16.00
CA GLY A 660 -12.92 2.85 15.26
C GLY A 660 -12.63 2.42 13.81
N TRP A 661 -11.64 3.06 13.18
CA TRP A 661 -11.17 2.68 11.86
C TRP A 661 -10.39 1.36 11.90
N LEU A 662 -9.29 1.26 12.66
CA LEU A 662 -8.39 0.10 12.76
C LEU A 662 -9.05 -1.17 13.31
N GLN A 663 -9.93 -1.09 14.31
CA GLN A 663 -10.66 -2.25 14.83
C GLN A 663 -11.66 -2.79 13.81
N SER A 664 -12.14 -1.96 12.89
CA SER A 664 -12.92 -2.44 11.75
C SER A 664 -12.06 -3.23 10.73
N LEU A 665 -10.73 -3.23 10.90
CA LEU A 665 -9.73 -3.90 10.04
C LEU A 665 -9.10 -5.11 10.73
N ALA A 666 -9.04 -5.13 12.06
CA ALA A 666 -8.38 -6.16 12.85
C ALA A 666 -9.35 -7.32 13.16
N GLY A 667 -9.22 -8.43 12.42
CA GLY A 667 -9.96 -9.65 12.70
C GLY A 667 -9.45 -10.85 11.92
N ALA A 668 -9.14 -11.94 12.63
CA ALA A 668 -8.75 -13.22 12.04
C ALA A 668 -9.95 -14.07 11.55
N ASP A 669 -11.17 -13.55 11.70
CA ASP A 669 -12.38 -14.27 11.37
C ASP A 669 -12.82 -13.91 9.93
N PRO A 670 -12.79 -14.86 8.97
CA PRO A 670 -13.34 -14.65 7.63
C PRO A 670 -14.85 -14.36 7.63
N LYS A 671 -15.55 -14.51 8.78
CA LYS A 671 -16.92 -14.05 8.97
C LYS A 671 -17.06 -12.54 9.12
N ILE A 672 -15.97 -11.78 9.23
CA ILE A 672 -16.03 -10.31 9.21
C ILE A 672 -15.92 -9.82 7.74
N VAL A 673 -16.85 -10.28 6.91
CA VAL A 673 -17.72 -9.28 6.28
C VAL A 673 -18.41 -8.63 7.47
N PRO A 674 -18.36 -7.30 7.68
CA PRO A 674 -19.00 -6.66 8.84
C PRO A 674 -20.31 -7.38 9.12
N GLN A 675 -20.47 -8.01 10.31
CA GLN A 675 -21.69 -8.74 10.66
C GLN A 675 -22.83 -7.92 10.12
N TYR A 676 -23.53 -8.44 9.11
CA TYR A 676 -24.35 -7.65 8.19
C TYR A 676 -25.01 -6.53 8.98
N LYS A 677 -24.46 -5.33 8.88
CA LYS A 677 -25.28 -4.18 9.20
C LYS A 677 -26.34 -4.25 8.13
N GLU A 678 -27.57 -4.58 8.52
CA GLU A 678 -28.65 -4.63 7.54
C GLU A 678 -28.61 -3.30 6.76
N LEU A 679 -28.98 -3.31 5.48
CA LEU A 679 -28.99 -2.09 4.67
C LEU A 679 -29.71 -0.94 5.42
N GLN A 680 -30.70 -1.31 6.22
CA GLN A 680 -31.38 -0.45 7.18
C GLN A 680 -30.43 0.20 8.20
N GLU A 681 -29.55 -0.55 8.88
CA GLU A 681 -28.58 0.01 9.85
C GLU A 681 -27.54 0.91 9.18
N ILE A 682 -27.09 0.59 7.96
CA ILE A 682 -26.20 1.46 7.19
C ILE A 682 -26.91 2.78 6.84
N ASN A 683 -28.15 2.67 6.37
CA ASN A 683 -28.99 3.81 6.07
C ASN A 683 -29.31 4.63 7.33
N ASP A 684 -29.52 3.98 8.47
CA ASP A 684 -29.78 4.63 9.74
C ASP A 684 -28.52 5.36 10.24
N MET A 685 -27.32 4.78 10.08
CA MET A 685 -26.08 5.48 10.35
C MET A 685 -25.85 6.70 9.44
N ILE A 686 -26.19 6.58 8.15
CA ILE A 686 -26.11 7.71 7.20
C ILE A 686 -27.16 8.78 7.58
N LYS A 687 -28.39 8.38 7.88
CA LYS A 687 -29.48 9.27 8.31
C LYS A 687 -29.19 9.95 9.64
N ASP A 688 -28.61 9.24 10.59
CA ASP A 688 -28.18 9.78 11.88
C ASP A 688 -27.06 10.80 11.66
N ASN A 689 -26.04 10.49 10.86
CA ASN A 689 -25.03 11.47 10.48
C ASN A 689 -25.64 12.73 9.88
N VAL A 690 -26.58 12.58 8.93
CA VAL A 690 -27.32 13.70 8.32
C VAL A 690 -28.12 14.49 9.37
N LYS A 691 -28.79 13.80 10.30
CA LYS A 691 -29.59 14.39 11.38
C LYS A 691 -28.74 15.15 12.40
N TYR A 692 -27.51 14.70 12.65
CA TYR A 692 -26.53 15.37 13.51
C TYR A 692 -25.64 16.37 12.74
N GLY A 693 -26.01 16.74 11.51
CA GLY A 693 -25.31 17.75 10.72
C GLY A 693 -23.95 17.31 10.17
N THR A 694 -23.61 16.02 10.28
CA THR A 694 -22.40 15.43 9.72
C THR A 694 -22.69 15.03 8.27
N VAL A 695 -22.22 15.83 7.30
CA VAL A 695 -22.41 15.58 5.87
C VAL A 695 -21.37 14.56 5.41
N GLY A 696 -21.69 13.25 5.41
CA GLY A 696 -20.94 12.20 4.72
C GLY A 696 -20.74 10.90 5.51
N LEU A 697 -19.86 10.01 5.02
CA LEU A 697 -19.80 8.61 5.48
C LEU A 697 -19.28 8.46 6.93
N PRO A 698 -19.93 7.62 7.75
CA PRO A 698 -19.37 7.14 9.03
C PRO A 698 -17.96 6.55 8.86
N VAL A 699 -17.07 6.75 9.84
CA VAL A 699 -15.68 6.22 9.82
C VAL A 699 -15.65 4.70 9.57
N SER A 700 -16.62 3.95 10.06
CA SER A 700 -16.71 2.49 9.88
C SER A 700 -17.13 2.05 8.46
N LEU A 701 -17.65 2.99 7.65
CA LEU A 701 -17.97 2.81 6.23
C LEU A 701 -16.89 3.39 5.31
N LEU A 702 -15.89 4.07 5.88
CA LEU A 702 -14.75 4.54 5.13
C LEU A 702 -13.90 3.36 4.62
N PRO A 703 -13.05 3.65 3.63
CA PRO A 703 -12.08 2.73 3.12
C PRO A 703 -11.37 1.82 4.12
N LYS A 704 -11.31 0.51 3.83
CA LYS A 704 -10.69 -0.51 4.69
C LYS A 704 -9.38 -1.03 4.07
N PRO A 705 -8.39 -1.44 4.86
CA PRO A 705 -7.49 -2.49 4.42
C PRO A 705 -8.22 -3.83 4.44
N SER A 706 -7.94 -4.67 3.44
CA SER A 706 -8.63 -5.93 3.20
C SER A 706 -8.63 -6.84 4.41
N THR A 707 -9.81 -7.13 4.97
CA THR A 707 -10.04 -8.46 5.53
C THR A 707 -10.17 -9.37 4.32
N MET A 708 -9.19 -10.24 4.11
CA MET A 708 -9.35 -11.26 3.09
C MET A 708 -10.66 -12.02 3.33
N ARG A 709 -11.25 -12.53 2.24
CA ARG A 709 -11.96 -13.83 2.28
C ARG A 709 -10.92 -14.90 2.65
N MET A 710 -10.50 -14.94 3.93
CA MET A 710 -9.33 -15.66 4.47
C MET A 710 -9.42 -17.19 4.43
N ALA A 711 -10.38 -17.75 3.69
CA ALA A 711 -10.51 -19.19 3.64
C ALA A 711 -9.31 -19.90 3.03
N CYS A 712 -8.70 -19.32 1.98
CA CYS A 712 -7.73 -20.02 1.15
C CYS A 712 -6.33 -20.10 1.78
N GLN A 713 -5.87 -19.01 2.40
CA GLN A 713 -4.47 -18.91 2.86
C GLN A 713 -4.19 -19.71 4.14
N ARG A 714 -5.20 -19.89 5.01
CA ARG A 714 -5.04 -20.69 6.24
C ARG A 714 -4.70 -22.16 5.98
N PHE A 715 -5.00 -22.68 4.80
CA PHE A 715 -4.72 -24.08 4.47
C PHE A 715 -3.40 -24.27 3.71
N ILE A 716 -2.99 -23.29 2.88
CA ILE A 716 -1.76 -23.37 2.08
C ILE A 716 -0.51 -23.27 2.96
N ALA A 717 -0.51 -22.43 4.00
CA ALA A 717 0.64 -22.29 4.91
C ALA A 717 0.83 -23.47 5.89
N VAL A 718 -0.05 -24.48 5.85
CA VAL A 718 -0.24 -25.46 6.93
C VAL A 718 0.08 -26.92 6.53
N THR A 719 0.43 -27.21 5.28
CA THR A 719 0.55 -28.61 4.85
C THR A 719 1.88 -29.28 5.17
N ASN A 720 1.80 -30.37 5.93
CA ASN A 720 2.85 -31.37 6.16
C ASN A 720 3.13 -32.17 4.85
N PRO A 721 4.40 -32.48 4.51
CA PRO A 721 4.75 -33.36 3.39
C PRO A 721 4.42 -34.86 3.61
N GLU A 722 4.08 -35.30 4.83
CA GLU A 722 3.95 -36.73 5.15
C GLU A 722 2.51 -37.31 5.15
N THR A 723 1.47 -36.48 4.99
CA THR A 723 0.09 -36.98 4.86
C THR A 723 -0.37 -36.96 3.40
N SER A 724 -0.74 -38.14 2.88
CA SER A 724 -1.28 -38.34 1.53
C SER A 724 -2.71 -37.82 1.35
N GLU A 725 -3.26 -37.10 2.33
CA GLU A 725 -4.61 -36.55 2.29
C GLU A 725 -4.59 -35.09 1.81
N ARG A 726 -5.31 -34.87 0.70
CA ARG A 726 -5.51 -33.57 0.05
C ARG A 726 -6.38 -32.65 0.92
N PRO A 727 -6.00 -31.38 1.17
CA PRO A 727 -6.98 -30.34 1.43
C PRO A 727 -7.55 -29.89 0.08
N HIS A 728 -8.82 -30.20 -0.15
CA HIS A 728 -9.60 -29.59 -1.23
C HIS A 728 -10.04 -28.19 -0.79
N SER A 729 -10.10 -27.30 -1.79
CA SER A 729 -10.96 -26.10 -1.84
C SER A 729 -10.52 -24.82 -1.12
N CYS A 730 -10.62 -23.74 -1.89
CA CYS A 730 -11.09 -22.46 -1.38
C CYS A 730 -11.97 -21.79 -2.44
N PRO A 731 -13.30 -21.82 -2.31
CA PRO A 731 -14.17 -21.18 -3.27
C PRO A 731 -14.76 -19.88 -2.72
N PHE A 732 -14.85 -18.85 -3.56
CA PHE A 732 -15.94 -17.87 -3.46
C PHE A 732 -16.31 -17.25 -4.81
N LEU A 733 -17.37 -17.74 -5.45
CA LEU A 733 -18.34 -16.88 -6.14
C LEU A 733 -19.79 -17.40 -5.99
N ALA A 734 -20.62 -16.45 -5.54
CA ALA A 734 -22.07 -16.28 -5.68
C ALA A 734 -23.04 -17.41 -5.25
N GLY A 735 -23.68 -17.20 -4.10
CA GLY A 735 -25.15 -17.19 -4.06
C GLY A 735 -25.65 -15.75 -4.23
N GLU A 736 -26.88 -15.57 -4.72
CA GLU A 736 -27.51 -14.26 -5.02
C GLU A 736 -27.17 -13.19 -3.97
N HIS A 737 -26.34 -12.23 -4.37
CA HIS A 737 -25.94 -11.12 -3.51
C HIS A 737 -26.97 -10.00 -3.69
N LEU A 738 -27.72 -9.68 -2.63
CA LEU A 738 -28.64 -8.53 -2.54
C LEU A 738 -27.97 -7.15 -2.71
N ALA A 739 -26.67 -7.10 -3.04
CA ALA A 739 -25.93 -5.87 -3.32
C ALA A 739 -26.08 -5.39 -4.78
N SER A 740 -26.75 -6.16 -5.65
CA SER A 740 -27.11 -5.75 -7.01
C SER A 740 -28.23 -4.70 -7.07
N SER A 741 -28.82 -4.34 -5.93
CA SER A 741 -29.85 -3.31 -5.80
C SER A 741 -29.39 -2.23 -4.82
N HIS A 742 -28.46 -1.36 -5.26
CA HIS A 742 -28.16 -0.12 -4.56
C HIS A 742 -29.03 0.99 -5.15
N THR A 743 -29.98 1.50 -4.38
CA THR A 743 -30.95 2.53 -4.79
C THR A 743 -30.36 3.92 -5.01
N ALA A 744 -29.04 4.14 -4.86
CA ALA A 744 -28.43 5.41 -5.29
C ALA A 744 -28.22 5.52 -6.81
N VAL A 745 -28.60 4.51 -7.58
CA VAL A 745 -28.73 4.61 -9.06
C VAL A 745 -30.19 4.91 -9.46
N GLU A 746 -31.14 4.89 -8.51
CA GLU A 746 -32.56 5.24 -8.75
C GLU A 746 -32.99 6.57 -8.10
N ALA A 747 -32.07 7.32 -7.49
CA ALA A 747 -32.34 8.62 -6.87
C ALA A 747 -31.77 9.78 -7.69
#